data_AF-A0A934JZ61-F1
#
_entry.id   AF-A0A934JZ61-F1
#
_cell.length_a   1.000
_cell.length_b   1.000
_cell.length_c   1.000
_cell.angle_alpha   90.00
_cell.angle_beta   90.00
_cell.angle_gamma   90.00
#
_symmetry.space_group_name_H-M   'P 1'
#
loop_
_entity.id
_entity.type
_entity.pdbx_description
1 polymer ?
#
loop_
_entity_poly.entity_id
_entity_poly.type
_entity_poly.pdbx_seq_one_letter_code
_entity_poly.pdbx_strand_id
1 'polypeptide(L)'
;MYLLNRVGQHKKKWLVCLLVIIAIVLVIRSDAVQAVFQQLRPKPLPELEVKGVNGWLPQVWLEQNWGNERDNPSDDTKKYHHLSQGTRTIPMPYDWFVNLETASSSLLLMPFTSEKKFIDNDHLLRLGFIRSKENSLNNPDGLPVGFARTFSQNMTGIKGQTETVGFTCAACHTSHFVHDDGVQGPLEYIVEGGPATTDFGLLQSNLTAAIGQLLLSAKVPFMGARFDRFARNVLGAEYSPATKTTLSSDLLRFATSQLDNGDTIQVTEGFTRLDALNRIGNAVFSDNIDRPQNKAPIDAPVNYPHLWTTSWFDWVQYDASVMGPLIRNVGEALGVKAFNDVKSPMEENRFSSSIPVGNLVWIENFLSGPQPTKETGFRGLVAPKWLMTKVDDELASAGRQVYDSHCAACHLPDVASSDIWDKGHMAPIEWMAGGQKKQTADVLKLNVIPLARIGTDRGQAKVMINRTMDTSGDVNGTIIEKVSGMQINSDICARDFNQATEDELALIDDTTGDQSSLYEVKKGQDDFIPLQERWVTDGANISFGYALAATVEQTINAWFKDNGLSDPRLQEKLKGGRPNCIQAGMGYKARPLNGVWATAPFLHNGSVASLRDLLCPVNGQRPQYVQLGSIVYDIKNMGVKQPEGFQKTAQKYLSKGELYDDQGYFILDTSVRGNLNTGHHFSEEYDPNTPKSGVIGPKLNPAQCDALLEYLKTI
;
A
#
# COMPACT_ATOMS: atom_id res chain seq x y z
N MET A 1 67.68 -6.76 -39.15
CA MET A 1 66.67 -5.68 -39.33
C MET A 1 65.22 -6.15 -39.26
N TYR A 2 64.87 -7.39 -39.65
CA TYR A 2 63.49 -7.91 -39.63
C TYR A 2 62.93 -8.23 -38.22
N LEU A 3 63.78 -8.65 -37.27
CA LEU A 3 63.39 -8.97 -35.89
C LEU A 3 63.10 -7.72 -35.01
N LEU A 4 63.82 -6.61 -35.23
CA LEU A 4 63.59 -5.35 -34.49
C LEU A 4 62.26 -4.68 -34.86
N ASN A 5 61.78 -4.86 -36.10
CA ASN A 5 60.52 -4.30 -36.57
C ASN A 5 59.28 -5.05 -36.01
N ARG A 6 59.39 -6.38 -35.78
CA ARG A 6 58.34 -7.18 -35.13
C ARG A 6 58.17 -6.86 -33.65
N VAL A 7 59.26 -6.61 -32.93
CA VAL A 7 59.24 -6.23 -31.50
C VAL A 7 58.63 -4.83 -31.31
N GLY A 8 58.92 -3.89 -32.23
CA GLY A 8 58.31 -2.55 -32.22
C GLY A 8 56.80 -2.55 -32.50
N GLN A 9 56.32 -3.41 -33.40
CA GLN A 9 54.89 -3.57 -33.66
C GLN A 9 54.13 -4.25 -32.52
N HIS A 10 54.72 -5.27 -31.87
CA HIS A 10 54.11 -5.90 -30.68
C HIS A 10 54.01 -4.92 -29.51
N LYS A 11 55.05 -4.10 -29.26
CA LYS A 11 55.02 -3.06 -28.22
C LYS A 11 53.97 -1.98 -28.52
N LYS A 12 53.82 -1.54 -29.77
CA LYS A 12 52.75 -0.60 -30.16
C LYS A 12 51.34 -1.18 -29.98
N LYS A 13 51.12 -2.46 -30.35
CA LYS A 13 49.83 -3.14 -30.11
C LYS A 13 49.51 -3.28 -28.62
N TRP A 14 50.51 -3.61 -27.80
CA TRP A 14 50.35 -3.66 -26.34
C TRP A 14 50.06 -2.29 -25.74
N LEU A 15 50.72 -1.23 -26.21
CA LEU A 15 50.49 0.14 -25.74
C LEU A 15 49.09 0.63 -26.13
N VAL A 16 48.63 0.33 -27.35
CA VAL A 16 47.28 0.66 -27.81
C VAL A 16 46.23 -0.13 -27.02
N CYS A 17 46.44 -1.42 -26.78
CA CYS A 17 45.55 -2.20 -25.90
C CYS A 17 45.52 -1.62 -24.48
N LEU A 18 46.68 -1.26 -23.91
CA LEU A 18 46.75 -0.65 -22.58
C LEU A 18 46.03 0.70 -22.54
N LEU A 19 46.20 1.54 -23.56
CA LEU A 19 45.51 2.84 -23.66
C LEU A 19 44.00 2.69 -23.87
N VAL A 20 43.56 1.68 -24.62
CA VAL A 20 42.14 1.34 -24.76
C VAL A 20 41.58 0.80 -23.45
N ILE A 21 42.32 -0.04 -22.71
CA ILE A 21 41.93 -0.50 -21.38
C ILE A 21 41.86 0.67 -20.40
N ILE A 22 42.85 1.57 -20.40
CA ILE A 22 42.84 2.77 -19.56
C ILE A 22 41.67 3.68 -19.93
N ALA A 23 41.40 3.90 -21.22
CA ALA A 23 40.26 4.68 -21.67
C ALA A 23 38.92 4.04 -21.27
N ILE A 24 38.78 2.72 -21.40
CA ILE A 24 37.60 1.97 -20.94
C ILE A 24 37.46 2.09 -19.41
N VAL A 25 38.55 1.96 -18.66
CA VAL A 25 38.55 2.12 -17.19
C VAL A 25 38.17 3.56 -16.80
N LEU A 26 38.67 4.57 -17.51
CA LEU A 26 38.33 5.98 -17.28
C LEU A 26 36.87 6.29 -17.63
N VAL A 27 36.34 5.71 -18.72
CA VAL A 27 34.92 5.84 -19.10
C VAL A 27 34.03 5.12 -18.09
N ILE A 28 34.40 3.90 -17.65
CA ILE A 28 33.68 3.16 -16.60
C ILE A 28 33.71 3.92 -15.27
N ARG A 29 34.80 4.65 -14.97
CA ARG A 29 34.93 5.47 -13.75
C ARG A 29 34.21 6.82 -13.82
N SER A 30 33.58 7.18 -14.93
CA SER A 30 32.75 8.38 -14.97
C SER A 30 31.49 8.20 -14.12
N ASP A 31 31.05 9.28 -13.47
CA ASP A 31 29.91 9.25 -12.55
C ASP A 31 28.61 8.79 -13.25
N ALA A 32 28.42 9.20 -14.50
CA ALA A 32 27.26 8.80 -15.30
C ALA A 32 27.25 7.28 -15.58
N VAL A 33 28.41 6.70 -15.86
CA VAL A 33 28.52 5.25 -16.10
C VAL A 33 28.38 4.50 -14.78
N GLN A 34 29.00 4.97 -13.68
CA GLN A 34 28.83 4.36 -12.36
C GLN A 34 27.37 4.37 -11.89
N ALA A 35 26.62 5.45 -12.15
CA ALA A 35 25.19 5.53 -11.84
C ALA A 35 24.38 4.46 -12.59
N VAL A 36 24.64 4.26 -13.89
CA VAL A 36 24.01 3.19 -14.68
C VAL A 36 24.42 1.81 -14.16
N PHE A 37 25.70 1.60 -13.83
CA PHE A 37 26.19 0.34 -13.27
C PHE A 37 25.57 0.03 -11.89
N GLN A 38 25.30 1.04 -11.07
CA GLN A 38 24.60 0.87 -9.79
C GLN A 38 23.15 0.46 -10.00
N GLN A 39 22.42 1.08 -10.94
CA GLN A 39 21.04 0.70 -11.26
C GLN A 39 20.91 -0.72 -11.82
N LEU A 40 21.97 -1.25 -12.44
CA LEU A 40 22.02 -2.62 -12.95
C LEU A 40 22.32 -3.67 -11.87
N ARG A 41 22.69 -3.27 -10.64
CA ARG A 41 22.95 -4.21 -9.55
C ARG A 41 21.68 -4.41 -8.71
N PRO A 42 21.36 -5.66 -8.34
CA PRO A 42 20.28 -5.90 -7.38
C PRO A 42 20.62 -5.25 -6.04
N LYS A 43 19.59 -4.74 -5.36
CA LYS A 43 19.72 -4.33 -3.95
C LYS A 43 19.71 -5.58 -3.07
N PRO A 44 20.40 -5.58 -1.91
CA PRO A 44 20.32 -6.69 -0.96
C PRO A 44 18.87 -6.90 -0.52
N LEU A 45 18.52 -8.16 -0.28
CA LEU A 45 17.20 -8.58 0.19
C LEU A 45 17.34 -9.27 1.55
N PRO A 46 16.36 -9.08 2.46
CA PRO A 46 16.30 -9.77 3.75
C PRO A 46 16.51 -11.27 3.66
N GLU A 47 16.84 -11.87 4.80
CA GLU A 47 16.84 -13.32 4.95
C GLU A 47 15.44 -13.90 4.68
N LEU A 48 15.42 -15.13 4.15
CA LEU A 48 14.17 -15.84 3.88
C LEU A 48 13.70 -16.55 5.16
N GLU A 49 13.00 -15.81 6.02
CA GLU A 49 12.59 -16.26 7.37
C GLU A 49 11.52 -17.37 7.35
N VAL A 50 10.87 -17.60 6.21
CA VAL A 50 9.84 -18.64 6.01
C VAL A 50 10.40 -20.00 5.56
N LYS A 51 11.72 -20.18 5.62
CA LYS A 51 12.40 -21.42 5.19
C LYS A 51 13.36 -21.91 6.27
N GLY A 52 13.00 -23.02 6.92
CA GLY A 52 13.85 -23.68 7.90
C GLY A 52 14.83 -24.68 7.27
N VAL A 53 15.56 -25.40 8.14
CA VAL A 53 16.56 -26.41 7.72
C VAL A 53 15.95 -27.52 6.85
N ASN A 54 14.69 -27.88 7.11
CA ASN A 54 13.98 -28.98 6.45
C ASN A 54 13.04 -28.54 5.32
N GLY A 55 13.11 -27.28 4.87
CA GLY A 55 12.26 -26.73 3.81
C GLY A 55 11.37 -25.59 4.29
N TRP A 56 10.25 -25.38 3.60
CA TRP A 56 9.29 -24.32 3.93
C TRP A 56 8.68 -24.55 5.31
N LEU A 57 8.51 -23.47 6.09
CA LEU A 57 7.75 -23.55 7.32
C LEU A 57 6.28 -23.91 7.03
N PRO A 58 5.61 -24.67 7.91
CA PRO A 58 4.17 -24.87 7.83
C PRO A 58 3.43 -23.54 7.99
N GLN A 59 2.38 -23.35 7.18
CA GLN A 59 1.51 -22.18 7.23
C GLN A 59 0.29 -22.44 8.13
N VAL A 60 0.16 -21.62 9.17
CA VAL A 60 -1.01 -21.57 10.05
C VAL A 60 -1.87 -20.41 9.61
N TRP A 61 -2.92 -20.71 8.85
CA TRP A 61 -3.95 -19.74 8.49
C TRP A 61 -4.84 -19.50 9.71
N LEU A 62 -4.86 -18.27 10.23
CA LEU A 62 -5.69 -17.94 11.39
C LEU A 62 -7.18 -18.00 11.01
N GLU A 63 -7.99 -18.57 11.90
CA GLU A 63 -9.43 -18.67 11.69
C GLU A 63 -10.06 -17.28 11.80
N GLN A 64 -10.56 -16.77 10.67
CA GLN A 64 -11.14 -15.43 10.52
C GLN A 64 -12.50 -15.47 9.81
N ASN A 65 -13.25 -16.56 10.00
CA ASN A 65 -14.58 -16.82 9.44
C ASN A 65 -14.60 -16.97 7.90
N TRP A 66 -13.46 -17.34 7.33
CA TRP A 66 -13.28 -17.65 5.90
C TRP A 66 -13.09 -19.16 5.62
N GLY A 67 -13.20 -20.00 6.66
CA GLY A 67 -13.11 -21.45 6.55
C GLY A 67 -11.72 -21.94 6.10
N ASN A 68 -10.66 -21.23 6.53
CA ASN A 68 -9.30 -21.61 6.21
C ASN A 68 -8.85 -22.76 7.11
N GLU A 69 -8.14 -23.73 6.56
CA GLU A 69 -7.54 -24.85 7.29
C GLU A 69 -6.00 -24.70 7.32
N ARG A 70 -5.32 -25.43 8.23
CA ARG A 70 -3.86 -25.47 8.28
C ARG A 70 -3.28 -25.90 6.92
N ASP A 71 -2.32 -25.14 6.39
CA ASP A 71 -1.72 -25.33 5.07
C ASP A 71 -2.70 -25.38 3.86
N ASN A 72 -3.97 -25.01 4.06
CA ASN A 72 -5.03 -25.12 3.07
C ASN A 72 -6.06 -23.99 3.22
N PRO A 73 -5.83 -22.81 2.60
CA PRO A 73 -6.84 -21.76 2.55
C PRO A 73 -8.07 -22.23 1.76
N SER A 74 -9.25 -21.67 2.06
CA SER A 74 -10.48 -21.97 1.32
C SER A 74 -10.39 -21.50 -0.13
N ASP A 75 -11.27 -22.00 -1.00
CA ASP A 75 -11.27 -21.60 -2.41
C ASP A 75 -11.67 -20.13 -2.61
N ASP A 76 -12.54 -19.60 -1.75
CA ASP A 76 -12.87 -18.17 -1.74
C ASP A 76 -11.68 -17.33 -1.28
N THR A 77 -10.91 -17.78 -0.29
CA THR A 77 -9.65 -17.12 0.11
C THR A 77 -8.63 -17.10 -1.04
N LYS A 78 -8.40 -18.25 -1.70
CA LYS A 78 -7.52 -18.33 -2.89
C LYS A 78 -8.00 -17.40 -4.01
N LYS A 79 -9.31 -17.30 -4.19
CA LYS A 79 -9.92 -16.35 -5.14
C LYS A 79 -9.63 -14.91 -4.71
N TYR A 80 -9.86 -14.53 -3.45
CA TYR A 80 -9.55 -13.19 -2.95
C TYR A 80 -8.08 -12.80 -3.19
N HIS A 81 -7.13 -13.72 -3.00
CA HIS A 81 -5.70 -13.47 -3.22
C HIS A 81 -5.33 -13.15 -4.67
N HIS A 82 -6.02 -13.76 -5.64
CA HIS A 82 -5.63 -13.77 -7.06
C HIS A 82 -6.71 -13.26 -8.03
N LEU A 83 -7.83 -12.75 -7.53
CA LEU A 83 -8.89 -12.19 -8.37
C LEU A 83 -8.46 -10.83 -8.93
N SER A 84 -8.44 -10.71 -10.26
CA SER A 84 -8.04 -9.48 -10.93
C SER A 84 -8.93 -8.30 -10.53
N GLN A 85 -8.28 -7.17 -10.29
CA GLN A 85 -8.90 -5.87 -10.02
C GLN A 85 -8.67 -4.91 -11.20
N GLY A 86 -8.25 -5.43 -12.35
CA GLY A 86 -7.93 -4.65 -13.55
C GLY A 86 -6.54 -3.99 -13.51
N THR A 87 -5.74 -4.30 -12.50
CA THR A 87 -4.48 -3.61 -12.22
C THR A 87 -3.35 -4.13 -13.11
N ARG A 88 -2.40 -3.25 -13.41
CA ARG A 88 -1.16 -3.55 -14.18
C ARG A 88 0.05 -2.91 -13.50
N THR A 89 0.16 -3.13 -12.19
CA THR A 89 1.18 -2.52 -11.34
C THR A 89 2.60 -2.93 -11.72
N ILE A 90 2.77 -4.19 -12.17
CA ILE A 90 4.02 -4.63 -12.78
C ILE A 90 3.99 -4.15 -14.23
N PRO A 91 4.90 -3.25 -14.62
CA PRO A 91 4.76 -2.54 -15.88
C PRO A 91 5.23 -3.39 -17.06
N MET A 92 5.01 -4.70 -17.13
CA MET A 92 5.42 -5.51 -18.29
C MET A 92 4.39 -6.60 -18.63
N PRO A 93 4.42 -7.16 -19.86
CA PRO A 93 3.57 -8.29 -20.22
C PRO A 93 3.75 -9.47 -19.26
N TYR A 94 2.65 -10.18 -18.97
CA TYR A 94 2.62 -11.32 -18.06
C TYR A 94 3.69 -12.36 -18.41
N ASP A 95 3.74 -12.79 -19.67
CA ASP A 95 4.70 -13.80 -20.15
C ASP A 95 6.15 -13.36 -20.03
N TRP A 96 6.41 -12.05 -20.09
CA TRP A 96 7.76 -11.52 -19.87
C TRP A 96 8.12 -11.59 -18.39
N PHE A 97 7.19 -11.24 -17.49
CA PHE A 97 7.42 -11.26 -16.06
C PHE A 97 7.73 -12.67 -15.53
N VAL A 98 6.92 -13.68 -15.91
CA VAL A 98 7.10 -15.07 -15.45
C VAL A 98 8.34 -15.77 -16.03
N ASN A 99 8.96 -15.18 -17.06
CA ASN A 99 10.18 -15.67 -17.69
C ASN A 99 11.41 -14.77 -17.49
N LEU A 100 11.25 -13.66 -16.75
CA LEU A 100 12.34 -12.78 -16.39
C LEU A 100 13.26 -13.49 -15.38
N GLU A 101 14.56 -13.44 -15.59
CA GLU A 101 15.54 -13.87 -14.58
C GLU A 101 15.79 -12.73 -13.57
N THR A 102 16.11 -13.07 -12.32
CA THR A 102 16.62 -12.11 -11.31
C THR A 102 17.93 -11.48 -11.76
N ALA A 103 18.21 -10.26 -11.30
CA ALA A 103 19.45 -9.56 -11.64
C ALA A 103 20.67 -10.26 -11.03
N SER A 104 21.71 -10.50 -11.83
CA SER A 104 22.98 -11.05 -11.36
C SER A 104 23.72 -10.01 -10.50
N SER A 105 24.32 -10.45 -9.39
CA SER A 105 25.18 -9.59 -8.57
C SER A 105 26.50 -9.26 -9.26
N SER A 106 26.90 -10.05 -10.28
CA SER A 106 28.13 -9.85 -11.05
C SER A 106 27.86 -9.68 -12.54
N LEU A 107 27.88 -8.44 -13.00
CA LEU A 107 27.72 -8.11 -14.42
C LEU A 107 28.78 -8.74 -15.33
N LEU A 108 29.96 -9.06 -14.78
CA LEU A 108 31.03 -9.77 -15.50
C LEU A 108 30.69 -11.24 -15.74
N LEU A 109 30.07 -11.90 -14.74
CA LEU A 109 29.71 -13.32 -14.81
C LEU A 109 28.33 -13.54 -15.46
N MET A 110 27.48 -12.51 -15.49
CA MET A 110 26.13 -12.52 -16.07
C MET A 110 26.02 -13.20 -17.45
N PRO A 111 26.98 -13.07 -18.40
CA PRO A 111 26.90 -13.79 -19.68
C PRO A 111 27.07 -15.31 -19.58
N PHE A 112 27.68 -15.78 -18.49
CA PHE A 112 28.11 -17.17 -18.29
C PHE A 112 27.29 -17.91 -17.23
N THR A 113 26.44 -17.19 -16.48
CA THR A 113 25.56 -17.76 -15.46
C THR A 113 24.08 -17.66 -15.87
N SER A 114 23.26 -18.56 -15.32
CA SER A 114 21.81 -18.42 -15.31
C SER A 114 21.36 -18.08 -13.90
N GLU A 115 20.49 -17.09 -13.78
CA GLU A 115 19.87 -16.76 -12.50
C GLU A 115 18.50 -17.43 -12.39
N LYS A 116 17.96 -17.47 -11.17
CA LYS A 116 16.58 -17.93 -10.91
C LYS A 116 15.55 -17.00 -11.54
N LYS A 117 14.33 -17.50 -11.79
CA LYS A 117 13.23 -16.67 -12.28
C LYS A 117 12.90 -15.60 -11.25
N PHE A 118 12.50 -14.42 -11.72
CA PHE A 118 12.12 -13.30 -10.87
C PHE A 118 10.92 -13.66 -9.97
N ILE A 119 10.02 -14.50 -10.50
CA ILE A 119 8.85 -14.99 -9.78
C ILE A 119 9.15 -16.12 -8.78
N ASP A 120 10.39 -16.60 -8.68
CA ASP A 120 10.72 -17.67 -7.74
C ASP A 120 10.48 -17.22 -6.30
N ASN A 121 9.90 -18.10 -5.48
CA ASN A 121 9.60 -17.84 -4.08
C ASN A 121 10.86 -17.49 -3.25
N ASP A 122 12.04 -17.98 -3.63
CA ASP A 122 13.30 -17.60 -2.95
C ASP A 122 13.64 -16.09 -3.12
N HIS A 123 13.01 -15.40 -4.08
CA HIS A 123 13.16 -13.96 -4.33
C HIS A 123 11.97 -13.16 -3.82
N LEU A 124 10.75 -13.42 -4.31
CA LEU A 124 9.58 -12.60 -3.97
C LEU A 124 9.20 -12.66 -2.49
N LEU A 125 9.40 -13.79 -1.79
CA LEU A 125 9.07 -13.88 -0.37
C LEU A 125 10.01 -13.04 0.51
N ARG A 126 11.24 -12.76 0.05
CA ARG A 126 12.16 -11.82 0.75
C ARG A 126 11.72 -10.36 0.62
N LEU A 127 10.80 -10.07 -0.30
CA LEU A 127 10.17 -8.77 -0.46
C LEU A 127 8.88 -8.67 0.36
N GLY A 128 8.59 -9.65 1.22
CA GLY A 128 7.45 -9.67 2.14
C GLY A 128 6.16 -10.25 1.57
N PHE A 129 6.20 -10.89 0.40
CA PHE A 129 5.05 -11.62 -0.13
C PHE A 129 4.90 -12.99 0.55
N ILE A 130 3.70 -13.57 0.44
CA ILE A 130 3.33 -14.84 1.08
C ILE A 130 3.24 -15.94 0.03
N ARG A 131 3.80 -17.10 0.35
CA ARG A 131 3.79 -18.27 -0.55
C ARG A 131 2.35 -18.71 -0.82
N SER A 132 2.02 -18.87 -2.11
CA SER A 132 0.76 -19.44 -2.59
C SER A 132 1.04 -20.68 -3.44
N LYS A 133 0.05 -21.57 -3.55
CA LYS A 133 0.14 -22.78 -4.41
C LYS A 133 -0.37 -22.44 -5.81
N GLU A 134 0.17 -23.14 -6.80
CA GLU A 134 -0.34 -23.10 -8.17
C GLU A 134 -1.82 -23.51 -8.22
N ASN A 135 -2.59 -22.78 -9.01
CA ASN A 135 -4.00 -23.02 -9.25
C ASN A 135 -4.32 -22.68 -10.71
N SER A 136 -4.78 -23.67 -11.48
CA SER A 136 -5.03 -23.51 -12.91
C SER A 136 -6.08 -22.46 -13.28
N LEU A 137 -6.96 -22.07 -12.36
CA LEU A 137 -8.01 -21.09 -12.60
C LEU A 137 -7.49 -19.65 -12.43
N ASN A 138 -6.82 -19.35 -11.32
CA ASN A 138 -6.49 -17.97 -10.93
C ASN A 138 -4.98 -17.72 -10.73
N ASN A 139 -4.16 -18.75 -10.59
CA ASN A 139 -2.71 -18.63 -10.30
C ASN A 139 -1.88 -19.73 -10.98
N PRO A 140 -1.89 -19.83 -12.33
CA PRO A 140 -1.30 -20.95 -13.06
C PRO A 140 0.23 -21.03 -12.98
N ASP A 141 0.91 -19.94 -12.60
CA ASP A 141 2.37 -19.91 -12.44
C ASP A 141 2.82 -19.90 -10.97
N GLY A 142 1.89 -20.11 -10.03
CA GLY A 142 2.19 -20.18 -8.59
C GLY A 142 2.77 -18.88 -8.03
N LEU A 143 2.32 -17.72 -8.52
CA LEU A 143 2.70 -16.42 -7.99
C LEU A 143 2.31 -16.29 -6.51
N PRO A 144 3.06 -15.54 -5.68
CA PRO A 144 2.69 -15.29 -4.29
C PRO A 144 1.31 -14.64 -4.13
N VAL A 145 0.75 -14.71 -2.92
CA VAL A 145 -0.48 -13.98 -2.54
C VAL A 145 -0.34 -12.51 -2.94
N GLY A 146 -1.37 -11.95 -3.57
CA GLY A 146 -1.39 -10.54 -3.96
C GLY A 146 -1.17 -10.26 -5.44
N PHE A 147 -0.91 -11.26 -6.29
CA PHE A 147 -0.75 -11.07 -7.73
C PHE A 147 -1.94 -11.61 -8.51
N ALA A 148 -2.39 -10.86 -9.53
CA ALA A 148 -3.41 -11.33 -10.46
C ALA A 148 -3.07 -11.01 -11.91
N ARG A 149 -3.47 -11.92 -12.80
CA ARG A 149 -3.42 -11.74 -14.25
C ARG A 149 -4.63 -10.95 -14.73
N THR A 150 -4.41 -9.94 -15.55
CA THR A 150 -5.46 -9.13 -16.17
C THR A 150 -5.35 -9.28 -17.69
N PHE A 151 -6.44 -9.73 -18.32
CA PHE A 151 -6.46 -10.00 -19.76
C PHE A 151 -6.75 -8.74 -20.59
N SER A 152 -6.33 -8.77 -21.85
CA SER A 152 -6.73 -7.81 -22.89
C SER A 152 -6.44 -6.33 -22.57
N GLN A 153 -5.22 -6.05 -22.09
CA GLN A 153 -4.79 -4.72 -21.66
C GLN A 153 -3.94 -4.01 -22.72
N ASN A 154 -4.14 -2.71 -22.85
CA ASN A 154 -3.24 -1.85 -23.62
C ASN A 154 -2.03 -1.45 -22.76
N MET A 155 -0.83 -1.51 -23.32
CA MET A 155 0.41 -1.11 -22.65
C MET A 155 1.27 -0.20 -23.53
N THR A 156 1.78 0.88 -22.94
CA THR A 156 2.69 1.81 -23.61
C THR A 156 3.97 1.09 -24.04
N GLY A 157 4.26 1.11 -25.34
CA GLY A 157 5.45 0.45 -25.92
C GLY A 157 5.21 -0.97 -26.41
N ILE A 158 4.05 -1.57 -26.10
CA ILE A 158 3.62 -2.89 -26.62
C ILE A 158 2.58 -2.68 -27.72
N LYS A 159 2.66 -3.46 -28.80
CA LYS A 159 1.67 -3.39 -29.88
C LYS A 159 0.48 -4.30 -29.57
N GLY A 160 -0.73 -3.75 -29.66
CA GLY A 160 -1.97 -4.50 -29.42
C GLY A 160 -2.25 -4.74 -27.94
N GLN A 161 -3.29 -5.53 -27.68
CA GLN A 161 -3.66 -5.95 -26.34
C GLN A 161 -2.78 -7.12 -25.89
N THR A 162 -2.37 -7.10 -24.64
CA THR A 162 -1.59 -8.16 -24.00
C THR A 162 -2.17 -8.47 -22.62
N GLU A 163 -1.65 -9.49 -21.97
CA GLU A 163 -2.00 -9.79 -20.59
C GLU A 163 -0.97 -9.15 -19.67
N THR A 164 -1.44 -8.66 -18.54
CA THR A 164 -0.60 -8.00 -17.55
C THR A 164 -0.73 -8.67 -16.21
N VAL A 165 0.19 -8.31 -15.31
CA VAL A 165 0.12 -8.67 -13.90
C VAL A 165 0.07 -7.41 -13.06
N GLY A 166 -0.79 -7.43 -12.05
CA GLY A 166 -0.95 -6.33 -11.12
C GLY A 166 -1.23 -6.85 -9.71
N PHE A 167 -1.14 -5.93 -8.76
CA PHE A 167 -1.46 -6.26 -7.37
C PHE A 167 -2.97 -6.34 -7.15
N THR A 168 -3.36 -7.29 -6.31
CA THR A 168 -4.68 -7.34 -5.68
C THR A 168 -4.60 -6.69 -4.29
N CYS A 169 -5.75 -6.48 -3.65
CA CYS A 169 -5.82 -6.02 -2.26
C CYS A 169 -4.93 -6.84 -1.32
N ALA A 170 -4.82 -8.16 -1.55
CA ALA A 170 -4.05 -9.07 -0.71
C ALA A 170 -2.53 -8.79 -0.71
N ALA A 171 -2.00 -8.06 -1.69
CA ALA A 171 -0.59 -7.64 -1.69
C ALA A 171 -0.26 -6.63 -0.58
N CYS A 172 -1.27 -5.90 -0.10
CA CYS A 172 -1.18 -4.89 0.95
C CYS A 172 -1.92 -5.32 2.22
N HIS A 173 -2.96 -6.16 2.08
CA HIS A 173 -3.91 -6.49 3.14
C HIS A 173 -3.97 -7.98 3.49
N THR A 174 -2.93 -8.76 3.20
CA THR A 174 -2.72 -10.07 3.81
C THR A 174 -1.31 -10.09 4.39
N SER A 175 -1.19 -10.41 5.68
CA SER A 175 0.08 -10.35 6.39
C SER A 175 0.51 -11.71 6.90
N HIS A 176 1.77 -11.81 7.29
CA HIS A 176 2.29 -12.99 7.95
C HIS A 176 3.34 -12.64 9.00
N PHE A 177 3.56 -13.56 9.92
CA PHE A 177 4.67 -13.49 10.86
C PHE A 177 5.18 -14.89 11.22
N VAL A 178 6.44 -14.96 11.65
CA VAL A 178 7.07 -16.18 12.13
C VAL A 178 7.18 -16.17 13.64
N HIS A 179 6.74 -17.25 14.26
CA HIS A 179 6.92 -17.49 15.69
C HIS A 179 7.29 -18.95 15.94
N ASP A 180 8.20 -19.17 16.89
CA ASP A 180 8.61 -20.49 17.36
C ASP A 180 8.02 -20.71 18.76
N ASP A 181 7.11 -21.68 18.86
CA ASP A 181 6.45 -22.08 20.12
C ASP A 181 7.36 -22.96 21.01
N GLY A 182 8.54 -23.35 20.51
CA GLY A 182 9.48 -24.25 21.18
C GLY A 182 9.04 -25.72 21.21
N VAL A 183 7.91 -26.07 20.59
CA VAL A 183 7.32 -27.41 20.58
C VAL A 183 7.30 -27.99 19.16
N GLN A 184 6.71 -27.27 18.22
CA GLN A 184 6.60 -27.64 16.81
C GLN A 184 7.73 -27.03 15.95
N GLY A 185 8.54 -26.15 16.55
CA GLY A 185 9.50 -25.31 15.83
C GLY A 185 8.83 -24.08 15.22
N PRO A 186 9.57 -23.30 14.40
CA PRO A 186 9.04 -22.08 13.80
C PRO A 186 7.87 -22.37 12.84
N LEU A 187 6.81 -21.58 12.97
CA LEU A 187 5.61 -21.62 12.13
C LEU A 187 5.40 -20.26 11.46
N GLU A 188 4.90 -20.27 10.23
CA GLU A 188 4.47 -19.07 9.50
C GLU A 188 2.95 -18.87 9.74
N TYR A 189 2.55 -17.82 10.44
CA TYR A 189 1.16 -17.49 10.69
C TYR A 189 0.65 -16.52 9.64
N ILE A 190 -0.47 -16.83 8.98
CA ILE A 190 -1.08 -15.96 7.97
C ILE A 190 -2.31 -15.27 8.55
N VAL A 191 -2.39 -13.96 8.37
CA VAL A 191 -3.47 -13.09 8.85
C VAL A 191 -4.15 -12.42 7.66
N GLU A 192 -5.38 -12.83 7.38
CA GLU A 192 -6.21 -12.24 6.33
C GLU A 192 -6.70 -10.85 6.75
N GLY A 193 -6.65 -9.90 5.82
CA GLY A 193 -6.93 -8.50 6.14
C GLY A 193 -5.86 -7.81 6.99
N GLY A 194 -4.74 -8.46 7.34
CA GLY A 194 -3.66 -7.84 8.11
C GLY A 194 -2.73 -6.95 7.28
N PRO A 195 -1.91 -6.08 7.92
CA PRO A 195 -0.96 -5.21 7.22
C PRO A 195 0.19 -6.01 6.59
N ALA A 196 0.25 -6.09 5.25
CA ALA A 196 1.28 -6.85 4.58
C ALA A 196 2.69 -6.34 4.90
N THR A 197 3.68 -7.23 4.85
CA THR A 197 5.09 -6.91 5.10
C THR A 197 5.84 -6.60 3.82
N THR A 198 5.17 -6.14 2.77
CA THR A 198 5.74 -5.94 1.43
C THR A 198 6.55 -4.66 1.30
N ASP A 199 7.60 -4.66 0.46
CA ASP A 199 8.35 -3.47 0.03
C ASP A 199 8.31 -3.33 -1.49
N PHE A 200 7.42 -2.46 -1.99
CA PHE A 200 7.26 -2.24 -3.44
C PHE A 200 8.40 -1.41 -4.04
N GLY A 201 9.07 -0.56 -3.27
CA GLY A 201 10.23 0.21 -3.74
C GLY A 201 11.44 -0.69 -4.00
N LEU A 202 11.69 -1.64 -3.11
CA LEU A 202 12.74 -2.64 -3.24
C LEU A 202 12.43 -3.64 -4.37
N LEU A 203 11.16 -4.04 -4.51
CA LEU A 203 10.68 -4.82 -5.67
C LEU A 203 10.95 -4.08 -6.98
N GLN A 204 10.52 -2.82 -7.10
CA GLN A 204 10.69 -2.01 -8.31
C GLN A 204 12.17 -1.82 -8.65
N SER A 205 13.02 -1.59 -7.65
CA SER A 205 14.47 -1.46 -7.84
C SER A 205 15.08 -2.75 -8.40
N ASN A 206 14.72 -3.91 -7.85
CA ASN A 206 15.24 -5.20 -8.32
C ASN A 206 14.68 -5.59 -9.69
N LEU A 207 13.41 -5.28 -9.97
CA LEU A 207 12.80 -5.48 -11.27
C LEU A 207 13.48 -4.61 -12.34
N THR A 208 13.77 -3.35 -12.02
CA THR A 208 14.48 -2.42 -12.91
C THR A 208 15.89 -2.94 -13.23
N ALA A 209 16.63 -3.42 -12.24
CA ALA A 209 17.94 -4.03 -12.45
C ALA A 209 17.84 -5.28 -13.36
N ALA A 210 16.85 -6.14 -13.15
CA ALA A 210 16.64 -7.35 -13.94
C ALA A 210 16.30 -7.03 -15.41
N ILE A 211 15.42 -6.05 -15.65
CA ILE A 211 15.08 -5.54 -16.98
C ILE A 211 16.31 -4.90 -17.64
N GLY A 212 17.06 -4.08 -16.91
CA GLY A 212 18.29 -3.45 -17.39
C GLY A 212 19.34 -4.46 -17.84
N GLN A 213 19.56 -5.53 -17.06
CA GLN A 213 20.45 -6.63 -17.43
C GLN A 213 19.94 -7.42 -18.64
N LEU A 214 18.63 -7.64 -18.75
CA LEU A 214 18.03 -8.29 -19.90
C LEU A 214 18.22 -7.46 -21.19
N LEU A 215 18.03 -6.14 -21.12
CA LEU A 215 18.29 -5.21 -22.22
C LEU A 215 19.76 -5.22 -22.64
N LEU A 216 20.68 -5.17 -21.67
CA LEU A 216 22.12 -5.24 -21.93
C LEU A 216 22.47 -6.54 -22.66
N SER A 217 21.93 -7.67 -22.20
CA SER A 217 22.07 -8.97 -22.86
C SER A 217 21.50 -8.96 -24.28
N ALA A 218 20.37 -8.27 -24.52
CA ALA A 218 19.72 -8.20 -25.82
C ALA A 218 20.48 -7.37 -26.87
N LYS A 219 21.36 -6.45 -26.44
CA LYS A 219 22.06 -5.50 -27.33
C LYS A 219 23.56 -5.74 -27.46
N VAL A 220 24.20 -6.39 -26.50
CA VAL A 220 25.65 -6.62 -26.54
C VAL A 220 25.97 -8.00 -27.16
N PRO A 221 26.68 -8.06 -28.31
CA PRO A 221 26.85 -9.29 -29.09
C PRO A 221 27.40 -10.52 -28.34
N PHE A 222 28.24 -10.31 -27.32
CA PHE A 222 28.86 -11.38 -26.53
C PHE A 222 28.14 -11.66 -25.19
N MET A 223 27.05 -10.95 -24.88
CA MET A 223 26.28 -11.13 -23.64
C MET A 223 24.89 -11.75 -23.89
N GLY A 224 24.64 -12.27 -25.10
CA GLY A 224 23.31 -12.65 -25.57
C GLY A 224 22.66 -13.88 -24.92
N ALA A 225 23.36 -14.63 -24.07
CA ALA A 225 22.86 -15.90 -23.52
C ALA A 225 21.58 -15.74 -22.68
N ARG A 226 21.53 -14.72 -21.81
CA ARG A 226 20.36 -14.44 -20.96
C ARG A 226 19.14 -14.04 -21.79
N PHE A 227 19.31 -13.14 -22.76
CA PHE A 227 18.24 -12.77 -23.69
C PHE A 227 17.82 -13.93 -24.60
N ASP A 228 18.73 -14.82 -24.99
CA ASP A 228 18.40 -16.03 -25.75
C ASP A 228 17.47 -16.96 -24.96
N ARG A 229 17.78 -17.22 -23.68
CA ARG A 229 16.91 -18.01 -22.78
C ARG A 229 15.54 -17.37 -22.61
N PHE A 230 15.51 -16.07 -22.31
CA PHE A 230 14.27 -15.29 -22.22
C PHE A 230 13.44 -15.39 -23.50
N ALA A 231 14.04 -15.15 -24.67
CA ALA A 231 13.35 -15.18 -25.95
C ALA A 231 12.81 -16.57 -26.30
N ARG A 232 13.53 -17.64 -25.98
CA ARG A 232 13.04 -19.01 -26.18
C ARG A 232 11.82 -19.32 -25.31
N ASN A 233 11.84 -18.89 -24.06
CA ASN A 233 10.74 -19.15 -23.13
C ASN A 233 9.49 -18.33 -23.48
N VAL A 234 9.67 -17.05 -23.86
CA VAL A 234 8.56 -16.16 -24.23
C VAL A 234 7.96 -16.50 -25.60
N LEU A 235 8.79 -16.79 -26.61
CA LEU A 235 8.30 -17.06 -27.97
C LEU A 235 7.90 -18.54 -28.17
N GLY A 236 8.42 -19.45 -27.35
CA GLY A 236 8.13 -20.88 -27.44
C GLY A 236 8.31 -21.44 -28.85
N ALA A 237 7.23 -21.97 -29.43
CA ALA A 237 7.21 -22.53 -30.78
C ALA A 237 7.46 -21.48 -31.89
N GLU A 238 7.22 -20.20 -31.64
CA GLU A 238 7.45 -19.10 -32.58
C GLU A 238 8.90 -18.59 -32.57
N TYR A 239 9.79 -19.21 -31.79
CA TYR A 239 11.17 -18.80 -31.68
C TYR A 239 11.93 -18.96 -33.02
N SER A 240 12.40 -17.84 -33.55
CA SER A 240 13.26 -17.75 -34.74
C SER A 240 14.20 -16.55 -34.64
N PRO A 241 15.26 -16.46 -35.45
CA PRO A 241 16.13 -15.27 -35.47
C PRO A 241 15.35 -13.96 -35.76
N ALA A 242 14.31 -14.03 -36.59
CA ALA A 242 13.48 -12.87 -36.93
C ALA A 242 12.62 -12.44 -35.74
N THR A 243 11.86 -13.36 -35.14
CA THR A 243 10.99 -13.07 -33.99
C THR A 243 11.80 -12.66 -32.75
N LYS A 244 12.99 -13.24 -32.54
CA LYS A 244 13.94 -12.78 -31.51
C LYS A 244 14.38 -11.33 -31.71
N THR A 245 14.63 -10.92 -32.95
CA THR A 245 15.03 -9.54 -33.28
C THR A 245 13.89 -8.56 -33.04
N THR A 246 12.66 -8.95 -33.39
CA THR A 246 11.44 -8.20 -33.06
C THR A 246 11.29 -8.05 -31.56
N LEU A 247 11.39 -9.14 -30.79
CA LEU A 247 11.31 -9.11 -29.33
C LEU A 247 12.38 -8.19 -28.69
N SER A 248 13.61 -8.18 -29.21
CA SER A 248 14.67 -7.27 -28.75
C SER A 248 14.34 -5.80 -29.01
N SER A 249 13.60 -5.52 -30.10
CA SER A 249 13.14 -4.17 -30.44
C SER A 249 11.96 -3.76 -29.58
N ASP A 250 11.03 -4.68 -29.31
CA ASP A 250 9.88 -4.46 -28.43
C ASP A 250 10.34 -4.21 -27.00
N LEU A 251 11.29 -5.01 -26.49
CA LEU A 251 11.89 -4.82 -25.18
C LEU A 251 12.57 -3.45 -25.05
N LEU A 252 13.25 -2.96 -26.10
CA LEU A 252 13.86 -1.63 -26.10
C LEU A 252 12.81 -0.52 -26.07
N ARG A 253 11.75 -0.63 -26.90
CA ARG A 253 10.65 0.34 -26.92
C ARG A 253 9.94 0.39 -25.57
N PHE A 254 9.69 -0.77 -25.00
CA PHE A 254 9.15 -0.92 -23.66
C PHE A 254 10.06 -0.24 -22.62
N ALA A 255 11.34 -0.58 -22.56
CA ALA A 255 12.25 -0.01 -21.57
C ALA A 255 12.37 1.52 -21.67
N THR A 256 12.40 2.05 -22.90
CA THR A 256 12.46 3.49 -23.15
C THR A 256 11.19 4.18 -22.66
N SER A 257 10.02 3.55 -22.78
CA SER A 257 8.75 4.13 -22.29
C SER A 257 8.65 4.19 -20.76
N GLN A 258 9.56 3.53 -20.03
CA GLN A 258 9.58 3.55 -18.56
C GLN A 258 10.51 4.61 -17.96
N LEU A 259 11.35 5.27 -18.76
CA LEU A 259 12.39 6.18 -18.25
C LEU A 259 11.86 7.54 -17.75
N ASP A 260 10.70 8.01 -18.25
CA ASP A 260 10.20 9.37 -17.98
C ASP A 260 9.15 9.47 -16.85
N ASN A 261 8.77 8.35 -16.22
CA ASN A 261 7.58 8.28 -15.35
C ASN A 261 7.86 7.97 -13.87
N GLY A 262 9.06 8.25 -13.37
CA GLY A 262 9.37 8.06 -11.95
C GLY A 262 8.61 9.03 -11.02
N ASP A 263 8.27 8.56 -9.83
CA ASP A 263 7.85 9.43 -8.72
C ASP A 263 9.08 10.09 -8.09
N THR A 264 8.91 11.33 -7.59
CA THR A 264 9.92 11.95 -6.72
C THR A 264 9.76 11.40 -5.31
N ILE A 265 10.77 10.73 -4.78
CA ILE A 265 10.75 10.16 -3.42
C ILE A 265 11.45 11.12 -2.46
N GLN A 266 10.70 11.70 -1.52
CA GLN A 266 11.28 12.49 -0.41
C GLN A 266 11.39 11.63 0.86
N VAL A 267 10.41 10.78 1.12
CA VAL A 267 10.44 9.80 2.21
C VAL A 267 10.30 8.41 1.60
N THR A 268 11.29 7.54 1.84
CA THR A 268 11.22 6.16 1.36
C THR A 268 10.20 5.39 2.19
N GLU A 269 9.31 4.68 1.50
CA GLU A 269 8.25 3.86 2.10
C GLU A 269 8.82 2.70 2.93
N GLY A 270 9.64 1.86 2.28
CA GLY A 270 10.21 0.66 2.87
C GLY A 270 9.18 -0.47 3.03
N PHE A 271 9.50 -1.46 3.85
CA PHE A 271 8.59 -2.55 4.19
C PHE A 271 7.35 -2.05 4.96
N THR A 272 6.21 -2.72 4.75
CA THR A 272 4.90 -2.47 5.40
C THR A 272 4.19 -1.17 5.02
N ARG A 273 4.82 -0.31 4.21
CA ARG A 273 4.35 1.07 4.04
C ARG A 273 4.16 1.46 2.58
N LEU A 274 3.25 2.39 2.36
CA LEU A 274 2.99 3.01 1.06
C LEU A 274 2.39 4.41 1.25
N ASP A 275 2.74 5.36 0.39
CA ASP A 275 2.06 6.65 0.28
C ASP A 275 0.92 6.53 -0.76
N ALA A 276 -0.15 5.85 -0.36
CA ALA A 276 -1.24 5.47 -1.27
C ALA A 276 -1.90 6.70 -1.91
N LEU A 277 -2.16 7.76 -1.14
CA LEU A 277 -2.84 8.95 -1.65
C LEU A 277 -1.98 9.71 -2.65
N ASN A 278 -0.69 9.93 -2.36
CA ASN A 278 0.13 10.64 -3.33
C ASN A 278 0.34 9.85 -4.62
N ARG A 279 0.47 8.52 -4.51
CA ARG A 279 0.55 7.61 -5.65
C ARG A 279 -0.73 7.61 -6.49
N ILE A 280 -1.91 7.57 -5.88
CA ILE A 280 -3.19 7.71 -6.58
C ILE A 280 -3.21 9.02 -7.36
N GLY A 281 -2.87 10.13 -6.69
CA GLY A 281 -2.84 11.45 -7.32
C GLY A 281 -1.89 11.52 -8.52
N ASN A 282 -0.69 10.95 -8.40
CA ASN A 282 0.29 10.93 -9.48
C ASN A 282 -0.16 10.04 -10.64
N ALA A 283 -0.66 8.84 -10.36
CA ALA A 283 -1.14 7.91 -11.38
C ALA A 283 -2.33 8.48 -12.16
N VAL A 284 -3.37 8.95 -11.46
CA VAL A 284 -4.63 9.39 -12.08
C VAL A 284 -4.51 10.76 -12.72
N PHE A 285 -3.87 11.72 -12.05
CA PHE A 285 -3.90 13.13 -12.45
C PHE A 285 -2.59 13.64 -13.03
N SER A 286 -1.50 12.89 -13.00
CA SER A 286 -0.30 13.20 -13.78
C SER A 286 -0.15 12.23 -14.94
N ASP A 287 0.06 10.95 -14.64
CA ASP A 287 0.54 10.00 -15.63
C ASP A 287 -0.55 9.62 -16.64
N ASN A 288 -1.78 9.42 -16.19
CA ASN A 288 -2.89 9.04 -17.08
C ASN A 288 -3.36 10.20 -17.98
N ILE A 289 -3.13 11.46 -17.60
CA ILE A 289 -3.55 12.67 -18.36
C ILE A 289 -2.40 13.48 -18.97
N ASP A 290 -1.15 12.99 -18.86
CA ASP A 290 0.09 13.66 -19.30
C ASP A 290 0.29 15.06 -18.70
N ARG A 291 0.05 15.21 -17.38
CA ARG A 291 0.18 16.48 -16.65
C ARG A 291 1.21 16.39 -15.52
N PRO A 292 2.51 16.45 -15.83
CA PRO A 292 3.55 16.31 -14.81
C PRO A 292 3.48 17.39 -13.71
N GLN A 293 2.84 18.53 -13.96
CA GLN A 293 2.62 19.58 -12.94
C GLN A 293 1.73 19.11 -11.78
N ASN A 294 0.89 18.08 -11.97
CA ASN A 294 0.07 17.50 -10.92
C ASN A 294 0.84 16.50 -10.04
N LYS A 295 2.11 16.18 -10.35
CA LYS A 295 2.93 15.28 -9.53
C LYS A 295 3.23 15.89 -8.17
N ALA A 296 2.98 15.13 -7.12
CA ALA A 296 3.45 15.40 -5.78
C ALA A 296 4.59 14.44 -5.40
N PRO A 297 5.54 14.86 -4.57
CA PRO A 297 6.52 13.94 -4.00
C PRO A 297 5.84 12.88 -3.11
N ILE A 298 6.47 11.72 -3.02
CA ILE A 298 6.15 10.70 -2.01
C ILE A 298 6.80 11.12 -0.70
N ASP A 299 6.00 11.50 0.28
CA ASP A 299 6.44 12.12 1.54
C ASP A 299 5.60 11.75 2.77
N ALA A 300 4.49 11.02 2.59
CA ALA A 300 3.56 10.65 3.65
C ALA A 300 3.27 9.13 3.72
N PRO A 301 4.28 8.25 3.77
CA PRO A 301 4.05 6.81 3.78
C PRO A 301 3.32 6.33 5.05
N VAL A 302 2.25 5.55 4.84
CA VAL A 302 1.45 4.93 5.89
C VAL A 302 1.64 3.41 5.91
N ASN A 303 1.52 2.79 7.09
CA ASN A 303 1.36 1.33 7.18
C ASN A 303 0.05 0.92 6.50
N TYR A 304 -0.09 -0.31 6.02
CA TYR A 304 -1.35 -0.77 5.45
C TYR A 304 -2.43 -0.89 6.54
N PRO A 305 -3.63 -0.30 6.39
CA PRO A 305 -4.69 -0.48 7.38
C PRO A 305 -5.28 -1.90 7.29
N HIS A 306 -5.58 -2.53 8.42
CA HIS A 306 -6.18 -3.86 8.41
C HIS A 306 -7.69 -3.85 8.07
N LEU A 307 -8.21 -4.91 7.45
CA LEU A 307 -9.52 -4.89 6.78
C LEU A 307 -10.69 -5.41 7.60
N TRP A 308 -10.50 -6.31 8.57
CA TRP A 308 -11.63 -6.84 9.34
C TRP A 308 -12.44 -5.71 9.98
N THR A 309 -13.77 -5.89 10.00
CA THR A 309 -14.77 -4.88 10.42
C THR A 309 -14.86 -3.61 9.54
N THR A 310 -13.89 -3.33 8.65
CA THR A 310 -13.80 -2.06 7.91
C THR A 310 -14.96 -1.81 6.96
N SER A 311 -15.53 -2.86 6.37
CA SER A 311 -16.75 -2.76 5.55
C SER A 311 -17.92 -2.12 6.28
N TRP A 312 -17.92 -2.13 7.62
CA TRP A 312 -18.98 -1.59 8.46
C TRP A 312 -18.65 -0.23 9.05
N PHE A 313 -17.50 0.38 8.75
CA PHE A 313 -17.21 1.75 9.19
C PHE A 313 -17.98 2.77 8.35
N ASP A 314 -18.33 3.89 8.96
CA ASP A 314 -18.88 5.05 8.26
C ASP A 314 -17.84 5.77 7.40
N TRP A 315 -16.60 5.88 7.88
CA TRP A 315 -15.46 6.42 7.17
C TRP A 315 -14.25 5.47 7.20
N VAL A 316 -13.56 5.36 6.06
CA VAL A 316 -12.37 4.51 5.88
C VAL A 316 -11.14 5.36 5.52
N GLN A 317 -10.00 4.71 5.26
CA GLN A 317 -8.65 5.31 5.25
C GLN A 317 -8.23 5.83 6.63
N TYR A 318 -6.93 6.07 6.87
CA TYR A 318 -6.48 6.56 8.17
C TYR A 318 -7.10 7.91 8.54
N ASP A 319 -7.23 8.78 7.54
CA ASP A 319 -7.71 10.16 7.65
C ASP A 319 -9.23 10.30 7.52
N ALA A 320 -9.96 9.17 7.57
CA ALA A 320 -11.43 9.13 7.45
C ALA A 320 -11.94 9.80 6.16
N SER A 321 -11.21 9.70 5.05
CA SER A 321 -11.45 10.53 3.85
C SER A 321 -12.56 10.01 2.93
N VAL A 322 -12.84 8.70 2.91
CA VAL A 322 -13.75 8.06 1.93
C VAL A 322 -14.84 7.26 2.64
N MET A 323 -16.06 7.28 2.10
CA MET A 323 -17.23 6.62 2.69
C MET A 323 -17.74 5.38 1.91
N GLY A 324 -17.89 5.50 0.58
CA GLY A 324 -18.50 4.47 -0.25
C GLY A 324 -17.54 3.31 -0.57
N PRO A 325 -17.93 2.03 -0.38
CA PRO A 325 -17.02 0.89 -0.57
C PRO A 325 -16.62 0.70 -2.04
N LEU A 326 -17.56 0.80 -2.99
CA LEU A 326 -17.21 0.68 -4.40
C LEU A 326 -16.33 1.85 -4.88
N ILE A 327 -16.62 3.07 -4.40
CA ILE A 327 -15.80 4.26 -4.68
C ILE A 327 -14.37 4.03 -4.20
N ARG A 328 -14.21 3.59 -2.94
CA ARG A 328 -12.92 3.25 -2.36
C ARG A 328 -12.19 2.22 -3.24
N ASN A 329 -12.84 1.11 -3.55
CA ASN A 329 -12.22 -0.01 -4.28
C ASN A 329 -11.80 0.41 -5.71
N VAL A 330 -12.63 1.20 -6.41
CA VAL A 330 -12.28 1.72 -7.75
C VAL A 330 -11.13 2.73 -7.65
N GLY A 331 -11.17 3.66 -6.70
CA GLY A 331 -10.11 4.63 -6.49
C GLY A 331 -8.76 3.99 -6.16
N GLU A 332 -8.76 2.96 -5.31
CA GLU A 332 -7.56 2.17 -4.98
C GLU A 332 -7.04 1.42 -6.21
N ALA A 333 -7.90 0.76 -6.99
CA ALA A 333 -7.50 0.05 -8.21
C ALA A 333 -6.86 1.00 -9.24
N LEU A 334 -7.41 2.20 -9.42
CA LEU A 334 -6.82 3.24 -10.26
C LEU A 334 -5.43 3.65 -9.73
N GLY A 335 -5.29 3.80 -8.42
CA GLY A 335 -4.01 4.10 -7.75
C GLY A 335 -2.92 3.07 -7.97
N VAL A 336 -3.28 1.79 -8.00
CA VAL A 336 -2.36 0.69 -8.34
C VAL A 336 -2.32 0.38 -9.83
N LYS A 337 -2.57 1.42 -10.65
CA LYS A 337 -2.39 1.48 -12.10
C LYS A 337 -3.39 0.66 -12.92
N ALA A 338 -4.63 0.47 -12.49
CA ALA A 338 -5.68 0.05 -13.41
C ALA A 338 -5.81 1.05 -14.57
N PHE A 339 -6.07 0.54 -15.77
CA PHE A 339 -6.26 1.39 -16.95
C PHE A 339 -7.58 2.16 -16.82
N ASN A 340 -7.55 3.44 -17.16
CA ASN A 340 -8.71 4.31 -17.25
C ASN A 340 -8.50 5.31 -18.38
N ASP A 341 -9.43 5.34 -19.33
CA ASP A 341 -9.37 6.27 -20.44
C ASP A 341 -9.92 7.64 -20.02
N VAL A 342 -9.07 8.63 -19.95
CA VAL A 342 -9.43 10.00 -19.53
C VAL A 342 -9.23 11.02 -20.67
N LYS A 343 -8.86 10.55 -21.86
CA LYS A 343 -8.45 11.40 -22.99
C LYS A 343 -9.42 11.33 -24.17
N SER A 344 -10.00 10.15 -24.45
CA SER A 344 -10.91 9.98 -25.59
C SER A 344 -12.14 10.89 -25.49
N PRO A 345 -12.80 11.27 -26.60
CA PRO A 345 -14.08 11.99 -26.55
C PRO A 345 -15.13 11.26 -25.70
N MET A 346 -16.10 11.99 -25.15
CA MET A 346 -17.15 11.40 -24.30
C MET A 346 -18.00 10.39 -25.08
N GLU A 347 -18.20 10.65 -26.37
CA GLU A 347 -18.91 9.80 -27.32
C GLU A 347 -18.16 8.49 -27.63
N GLU A 348 -16.86 8.45 -27.34
CA GLU A 348 -15.96 7.32 -27.58
C GLU A 348 -15.61 6.57 -26.27
N ASN A 349 -16.56 6.51 -25.34
CA ASN A 349 -16.44 5.79 -24.06
C ASN A 349 -15.27 6.25 -23.18
N ARG A 350 -15.10 7.58 -23.04
CA ARG A 350 -14.31 8.15 -21.95
C ARG A 350 -14.72 7.53 -20.61
N PHE A 351 -13.73 7.34 -19.75
CA PHE A 351 -13.73 6.67 -18.45
C PHE A 351 -13.91 5.16 -18.49
N SER A 352 -13.92 4.54 -19.68
CA SER A 352 -13.75 3.10 -19.79
C SER A 352 -12.48 2.66 -19.05
N SER A 353 -12.56 1.52 -18.36
CA SER A 353 -11.48 1.06 -17.49
C SER A 353 -11.29 -0.45 -17.59
N SER A 354 -10.12 -0.91 -17.18
CA SER A 354 -9.84 -2.35 -17.04
C SER A 354 -10.47 -2.95 -15.78
N ILE A 355 -11.12 -2.15 -14.94
CA ILE A 355 -11.61 -2.56 -13.63
C ILE A 355 -12.84 -3.45 -13.79
N PRO A 356 -12.78 -4.72 -13.37
CA PRO A 356 -13.95 -5.59 -13.34
C PRO A 356 -14.78 -5.28 -12.08
N VAL A 357 -15.71 -4.32 -12.16
CA VAL A 357 -16.54 -3.90 -10.99
C VAL A 357 -17.24 -5.08 -10.32
N GLY A 358 -17.68 -6.09 -11.09
CA GLY A 358 -18.24 -7.32 -10.53
C GLY A 358 -17.30 -8.05 -9.56
N ASN A 359 -16.00 -8.06 -9.82
CA ASN A 359 -15.01 -8.63 -8.91
C ASN A 359 -14.88 -7.79 -7.64
N LEU A 360 -14.87 -6.45 -7.76
CA LEU A 360 -14.80 -5.56 -6.60
C LEU A 360 -16.05 -5.69 -5.70
N VAL A 361 -17.23 -5.87 -6.30
CA VAL A 361 -18.48 -6.14 -5.57
C VAL A 361 -18.41 -7.50 -4.87
N TRP A 362 -17.89 -8.53 -5.52
CA TRP A 362 -17.70 -9.84 -4.89
C TRP A 362 -16.72 -9.74 -3.70
N ILE A 363 -15.58 -9.07 -3.87
CA ILE A 363 -14.59 -8.84 -2.81
C ILE A 363 -15.23 -8.13 -1.62
N GLU A 364 -15.97 -7.05 -1.85
CA GLU A 364 -16.61 -6.30 -0.77
C GLU A 364 -17.61 -7.17 0.00
N ASN A 365 -18.46 -7.92 -0.71
CA ASN A 365 -19.43 -8.82 -0.07
C ASN A 365 -18.76 -9.94 0.74
N PHE A 366 -17.62 -10.45 0.25
CA PHE A 366 -16.85 -11.48 0.95
C PHE A 366 -16.18 -10.93 2.23
N LEU A 367 -15.67 -9.69 2.17
CA LEU A 367 -15.13 -8.98 3.33
C LEU A 367 -16.21 -8.60 4.34
N SER A 368 -17.36 -8.09 3.88
CA SER A 368 -18.40 -7.55 4.75
C SER A 368 -19.21 -8.64 5.44
N GLY A 369 -19.51 -9.72 4.71
CA GLY A 369 -20.60 -10.63 5.07
C GLY A 369 -21.96 -9.91 5.03
N PRO A 370 -23.02 -10.54 5.58
CA PRO A 370 -24.32 -9.89 5.72
C PRO A 370 -24.28 -8.72 6.72
N GLN A 371 -25.26 -7.82 6.61
CA GLN A 371 -25.49 -6.74 7.59
C GLN A 371 -25.50 -7.32 9.02
N PRO A 372 -24.61 -6.83 9.90
CA PRO A 372 -24.48 -7.39 11.23
C PRO A 372 -25.62 -6.87 12.12
N THR A 373 -26.13 -7.74 13.00
CA THR A 373 -27.14 -7.41 14.02
C THR A 373 -26.65 -7.81 15.40
N LYS A 374 -27.31 -7.32 16.46
CA LYS A 374 -26.99 -7.70 17.84
C LYS A 374 -27.00 -9.22 18.07
N GLU A 375 -27.85 -9.95 17.36
CA GLU A 375 -27.99 -11.41 17.46
C GLU A 375 -26.96 -12.16 16.61
N THR A 376 -26.60 -11.60 15.45
CA THR A 376 -25.76 -12.30 14.46
C THR A 376 -24.30 -11.91 14.52
N GLY A 377 -23.97 -10.73 15.07
CA GLY A 377 -22.62 -10.19 15.10
C GLY A 377 -22.07 -9.88 13.70
N PHE A 378 -20.77 -9.60 13.64
CA PHE A 378 -20.04 -9.44 12.38
C PHE A 378 -19.74 -10.81 11.77
N ARG A 379 -20.14 -11.02 10.50
CA ARG A 379 -20.12 -12.34 9.83
C ARG A 379 -19.32 -12.37 8.52
N GLY A 380 -18.59 -11.30 8.21
CA GLY A 380 -17.60 -11.26 7.13
C GLY A 380 -16.22 -11.70 7.62
N LEU A 381 -15.18 -10.99 7.17
CA LEU A 381 -13.83 -11.14 7.70
C LEU A 381 -13.76 -10.60 9.14
N VAL A 382 -13.40 -11.47 10.09
CA VAL A 382 -13.24 -11.10 11.51
C VAL A 382 -11.77 -11.04 11.94
N ALA A 383 -11.51 -10.42 13.09
CA ALA A 383 -10.18 -10.36 13.69
C ALA A 383 -9.64 -11.76 14.02
N PRO A 384 -8.32 -11.99 13.89
CA PRO A 384 -7.70 -13.24 14.29
C PRO A 384 -7.68 -13.40 15.81
N LYS A 385 -7.94 -14.62 16.29
CA LYS A 385 -7.80 -14.97 17.70
C LYS A 385 -6.34 -15.20 18.08
N TRP A 386 -5.96 -14.82 19.29
CA TRP A 386 -4.66 -15.16 19.86
C TRP A 386 -4.56 -16.67 20.11
N LEU A 387 -3.56 -17.34 19.52
CA LEU A 387 -3.35 -18.79 19.63
C LEU A 387 -1.96 -19.18 20.17
N MET A 388 -1.06 -18.21 20.37
CA MET A 388 0.36 -18.49 20.65
C MET A 388 0.61 -18.89 22.10
N THR A 389 -0.15 -18.31 23.04
CA THR A 389 -0.07 -18.64 24.47
C THR A 389 -1.45 -18.67 25.09
N LYS A 390 -1.60 -19.39 26.20
CA LYS A 390 -2.79 -19.24 27.05
C LYS A 390 -2.84 -17.80 27.58
N VAL A 391 -4.02 -17.19 27.54
CA VAL A 391 -4.29 -15.89 28.14
C VAL A 391 -4.50 -16.07 29.65
N ASP A 392 -3.91 -15.17 30.45
CA ASP A 392 -4.18 -15.04 31.87
C ASP A 392 -5.50 -14.28 32.09
N ASP A 393 -6.55 -14.99 32.49
CA ASP A 393 -7.91 -14.45 32.61
C ASP A 393 -8.03 -13.35 33.69
N GLU A 394 -7.28 -13.46 34.80
CA GLU A 394 -7.31 -12.45 35.87
C GLU A 394 -6.62 -11.16 35.40
N LEU A 395 -5.46 -11.31 34.77
CA LEU A 395 -4.69 -10.20 34.24
C LEU A 395 -5.42 -9.51 33.06
N ALA A 396 -6.03 -10.29 32.15
CA ALA A 396 -6.88 -9.76 31.08
C ALA A 396 -8.12 -9.03 31.63
N SER A 397 -8.73 -9.52 32.71
CA SER A 397 -9.85 -8.84 33.37
C SER A 397 -9.42 -7.50 33.98
N ALA A 398 -8.24 -7.43 34.59
CA ALA A 398 -7.66 -6.17 35.05
C ALA A 398 -7.36 -5.23 33.86
N GLY A 399 -6.86 -5.78 32.75
CA GLY A 399 -6.60 -5.04 31.52
C GLY A 399 -7.85 -4.45 30.89
N ARG A 400 -8.97 -5.17 30.95
CA ARG A 400 -10.27 -4.67 30.50
C ARG A 400 -10.66 -3.38 31.23
N GLN A 401 -10.45 -3.31 32.55
CA GLN A 401 -10.74 -2.10 33.32
C GLN A 401 -9.88 -0.91 32.88
N VAL A 402 -8.60 -1.16 32.55
CA VAL A 402 -7.70 -0.14 31.99
C VAL A 402 -8.20 0.30 30.62
N TYR A 403 -8.61 -0.64 29.76
CA TYR A 403 -9.15 -0.36 28.44
C TYR A 403 -10.42 0.49 28.50
N ASP A 404 -11.39 0.12 29.34
CA ASP A 404 -12.65 0.83 29.48
C ASP A 404 -12.42 2.27 30.00
N SER A 405 -11.44 2.45 30.88
CA SER A 405 -11.12 3.75 31.48
C SER A 405 -10.36 4.70 30.54
N HIS A 406 -9.55 4.17 29.63
CA HIS A 406 -8.58 4.99 28.88
C HIS A 406 -8.59 4.82 27.36
N CYS A 407 -9.20 3.76 26.84
CA CYS A 407 -9.12 3.40 25.42
C CYS A 407 -10.49 3.44 24.74
N ALA A 408 -11.51 2.82 25.35
CA ALA A 408 -12.84 2.61 24.76
C ALA A 408 -13.51 3.91 24.31
N ALA A 409 -13.25 5.03 24.99
CA ALA A 409 -13.81 6.33 24.63
C ALA A 409 -13.38 6.85 23.24
N CYS A 410 -12.22 6.41 22.73
CA CYS A 410 -11.78 6.69 21.36
C CYS A 410 -11.96 5.47 20.45
N HIS A 411 -11.54 4.30 20.92
CA HIS A 411 -11.47 3.08 20.13
C HIS A 411 -12.76 2.26 20.09
N LEU A 412 -13.81 2.69 20.79
CA LEU A 412 -15.06 1.95 20.98
C LEU A 412 -14.90 0.72 21.88
N PRO A 413 -16.01 0.15 22.40
CA PRO A 413 -15.99 -1.15 23.06
C PRO A 413 -15.51 -2.27 22.13
N ASP A 414 -15.23 -3.43 22.71
CA ASP A 414 -14.98 -4.65 21.96
C ASP A 414 -16.17 -4.96 21.02
N VAL A 415 -15.89 -5.25 19.76
CA VAL A 415 -16.89 -5.56 18.72
C VAL A 415 -17.64 -6.87 18.98
N ALA A 416 -17.11 -7.75 19.84
CA ALA A 416 -17.79 -8.95 20.30
C ALA A 416 -18.72 -8.67 21.50
N SER A 417 -18.61 -7.51 22.15
CA SER A 417 -19.42 -7.15 23.31
C SER A 417 -20.83 -6.68 22.92
N SER A 418 -21.77 -6.73 23.86
CA SER A 418 -23.11 -6.15 23.67
C SER A 418 -23.10 -4.63 23.51
N ASP A 419 -22.07 -3.97 24.05
CA ASP A 419 -22.00 -2.52 24.19
C ASP A 419 -21.76 -1.84 22.84
N ILE A 420 -21.13 -2.56 21.88
CA ILE A 420 -20.93 -2.04 20.52
C ILE A 420 -22.24 -1.72 19.81
N TRP A 421 -23.36 -2.31 20.25
CA TRP A 421 -24.68 -2.14 19.63
C TRP A 421 -25.46 -0.93 20.14
N ASP A 422 -24.88 -0.14 21.05
CA ASP A 422 -25.48 1.10 21.50
C ASP A 422 -25.59 2.10 20.34
N LYS A 423 -26.65 2.93 20.36
CA LYS A 423 -26.94 3.90 19.28
C LYS A 423 -25.82 4.94 19.06
N GLY A 424 -24.93 5.12 20.03
CA GLY A 424 -23.76 5.99 19.88
C GLY A 424 -22.61 5.35 19.09
N HIS A 425 -22.68 4.05 18.83
CA HIS A 425 -21.66 3.29 18.12
C HIS A 425 -22.19 2.71 16.81
N MET A 426 -23.47 2.31 16.76
CA MET A 426 -24.15 1.85 15.56
C MET A 426 -25.27 2.82 15.19
N ALA A 427 -25.15 3.48 14.04
CA ALA A 427 -26.13 4.44 13.54
C ALA A 427 -26.06 4.57 12.02
N PRO A 428 -27.14 5.02 11.35
CA PRO A 428 -27.11 5.22 9.91
C PRO A 428 -26.23 6.42 9.54
N ILE A 429 -25.70 6.44 8.32
CA ILE A 429 -25.16 7.65 7.71
C ILE A 429 -26.33 8.42 7.12
N GLU A 430 -26.40 9.72 7.38
CA GLU A 430 -27.43 10.61 6.84
C GLU A 430 -26.81 11.65 5.89
N TRP A 431 -27.46 11.91 4.75
CA TRP A 431 -27.03 12.94 3.80
C TRP A 431 -28.19 13.51 2.99
N MET A 432 -27.98 14.67 2.37
CA MET A 432 -28.92 15.33 1.49
C MET A 432 -28.57 15.06 0.03
N ALA A 433 -29.51 14.50 -0.73
CA ALA A 433 -29.39 14.29 -2.18
C ALA A 433 -30.71 14.60 -2.88
N GLY A 434 -30.67 15.39 -3.97
CA GLY A 434 -31.89 15.84 -4.65
C GLY A 434 -32.90 16.57 -3.75
N GLY A 435 -32.43 17.28 -2.71
CA GLY A 435 -33.28 17.96 -1.73
C GLY A 435 -33.98 17.03 -0.73
N GLN A 436 -33.68 15.73 -0.73
CA GLN A 436 -34.24 14.75 0.20
C GLN A 436 -33.17 14.23 1.16
N LYS A 437 -33.53 14.05 2.43
CA LYS A 437 -32.71 13.35 3.40
C LYS A 437 -32.72 11.86 3.10
N LYS A 438 -31.54 11.29 2.86
CA LYS A 438 -31.31 9.85 2.66
C LYS A 438 -30.54 9.29 3.86
N GLN A 439 -30.68 7.99 4.08
CA GLN A 439 -29.99 7.29 5.15
C GLN A 439 -29.62 5.86 4.76
N THR A 440 -28.52 5.35 5.33
CA THR A 440 -28.09 3.95 5.17
C THR A 440 -28.76 3.05 6.21
N ALA A 441 -28.46 1.74 6.17
CA ALA A 441 -28.59 0.91 7.37
C ALA A 441 -27.55 1.32 8.42
N ASP A 442 -27.70 0.83 9.66
CA ASP A 442 -26.75 1.13 10.74
C ASP A 442 -25.35 0.65 10.38
N VAL A 443 -24.37 1.52 10.61
CA VAL A 443 -22.94 1.25 10.45
C VAL A 443 -22.22 1.68 11.72
N LEU A 444 -20.99 1.21 11.88
CA LEU A 444 -20.15 1.58 13.00
C LEU A 444 -19.65 3.02 12.82
N LYS A 445 -20.02 3.88 13.77
CA LYS A 445 -19.57 5.27 13.87
C LYS A 445 -18.19 5.34 14.49
N LEU A 446 -17.21 5.77 13.71
CA LEU A 446 -15.84 5.90 14.21
C LEU A 446 -15.58 7.28 14.77
N ASN A 447 -14.79 7.35 15.84
CA ASN A 447 -14.31 8.62 16.35
C ASN A 447 -13.13 9.11 15.49
N VAL A 448 -13.27 10.25 14.82
CA VAL A 448 -12.13 10.91 14.18
C VAL A 448 -11.47 11.84 15.19
N ILE A 449 -10.20 11.58 15.51
CA ILE A 449 -9.45 12.34 16.52
C ILE A 449 -8.67 13.46 15.81
N PRO A 450 -8.90 14.74 16.16
CA PRO A 450 -8.20 15.86 15.54
C PRO A 450 -6.69 15.73 15.65
N LEU A 451 -5.98 16.16 14.61
CA LEU A 451 -4.51 16.07 14.54
C LEU A 451 -3.82 16.77 15.71
N ALA A 452 -4.35 17.91 16.16
CA ALA A 452 -3.85 18.65 17.31
C ALA A 452 -3.99 17.87 18.64
N ARG A 453 -5.01 17.01 18.76
CA ARG A 453 -5.22 16.16 19.95
C ARG A 453 -4.37 14.90 19.88
N ILE A 454 -4.42 14.18 18.76
CA ILE A 454 -3.70 12.89 18.62
C ILE A 454 -2.17 13.08 18.52
N GLY A 455 -1.69 14.18 17.95
CA GLY A 455 -0.27 14.56 17.91
C GLY A 455 0.65 13.63 17.10
N THR A 456 0.09 12.67 16.36
CA THR A 456 0.85 11.79 15.46
C THR A 456 1.25 12.53 14.19
N ASP A 457 2.15 11.94 13.39
CA ASP A 457 2.56 12.51 12.11
C ASP A 457 1.36 12.97 11.25
N ARG A 458 1.47 14.14 10.65
CA ARG A 458 0.35 14.81 9.97
C ARG A 458 0.43 14.72 8.44
N GLY A 459 1.49 14.09 7.91
CA GLY A 459 1.75 14.01 6.47
C GLY A 459 0.56 13.50 5.69
N GLN A 460 0.05 12.31 6.07
CA GLN A 460 -1.05 11.65 5.37
C GLN A 460 -2.32 12.51 5.32
N ALA A 461 -2.81 12.97 6.48
CA ALA A 461 -4.04 13.76 6.53
C ALA A 461 -3.92 15.09 5.75
N LYS A 462 -2.71 15.65 5.63
CA LYS A 462 -2.48 16.89 4.86
C LYS A 462 -2.57 16.70 3.35
N VAL A 463 -2.46 15.48 2.83
CA VAL A 463 -2.58 15.22 1.38
C VAL A 463 -3.97 15.62 0.88
N MET A 464 -5.04 15.19 1.57
CA MET A 464 -6.42 15.53 1.18
C MET A 464 -6.76 17.02 1.35
N ILE A 465 -6.06 17.72 2.24
CA ILE A 465 -6.28 19.15 2.54
C ILE A 465 -5.56 20.04 1.53
N ASN A 466 -4.28 19.78 1.33
CA ASN A 466 -3.38 20.72 0.66
C ASN A 466 -3.22 20.45 -0.84
N ARG A 467 -3.46 19.21 -1.28
CA ARG A 467 -3.22 18.84 -2.67
C ARG A 467 -4.37 19.30 -3.55
N THR A 468 -4.01 19.95 -4.64
CA THR A 468 -4.94 20.33 -5.71
C THR A 468 -4.52 19.73 -7.04
N MET A 469 -5.45 19.69 -7.98
CA MET A 469 -5.27 19.14 -9.32
C MET A 469 -5.67 20.15 -10.37
N ASP A 470 -4.92 20.19 -11.45
CA ASP A 470 -5.34 20.78 -12.70
C ASP A 470 -5.99 19.69 -13.57
N THR A 471 -7.32 19.75 -13.70
CA THR A 471 -8.14 18.93 -14.59
C THR A 471 -8.71 19.72 -15.77
N SER A 472 -8.39 21.01 -15.88
CA SER A 472 -8.91 21.94 -16.88
C SER A 472 -8.43 21.64 -18.30
N GLY A 473 -9.21 22.01 -19.32
CA GLY A 473 -8.74 21.99 -20.70
C GLY A 473 -8.06 23.30 -21.10
N ASP A 474 -7.14 23.27 -22.06
CA ASP A 474 -6.60 24.50 -22.64
C ASP A 474 -7.55 25.03 -23.72
N VAL A 475 -8.32 26.06 -23.36
CA VAL A 475 -9.25 26.74 -24.26
C VAL A 475 -8.55 27.72 -25.22
N ASN A 476 -7.32 28.15 -24.92
CA ASN A 476 -6.60 29.22 -25.62
C ASN A 476 -5.35 28.74 -26.38
N GLY A 477 -4.94 27.47 -26.21
CA GLY A 477 -3.84 26.86 -26.94
C GLY A 477 -4.10 26.72 -28.45
N THR A 478 -3.01 26.65 -29.22
CA THR A 478 -3.10 26.29 -30.64
C THR A 478 -3.69 24.87 -30.79
N ILE A 479 -4.25 24.51 -31.96
CA ILE A 479 -4.89 23.19 -32.18
C ILE A 479 -3.96 22.00 -31.80
N ILE A 480 -2.65 22.20 -31.85
CA ILE A 480 -1.62 21.20 -31.53
C ILE A 480 -1.33 21.16 -30.01
N GLU A 481 -1.63 22.24 -29.27
CA GLU A 481 -1.40 22.40 -27.83
C GLU A 481 -2.68 22.25 -26.99
N LYS A 482 -3.86 22.14 -27.61
CA LYS A 482 -5.13 21.97 -26.89
C LYS A 482 -5.15 20.66 -26.11
N VAL A 483 -4.95 20.76 -24.80
CA VAL A 483 -5.19 19.66 -23.87
C VAL A 483 -6.69 19.58 -23.59
N SER A 484 -7.32 18.44 -23.86
CA SER A 484 -8.70 18.22 -23.40
C SER A 484 -8.72 18.23 -21.87
N GLY A 485 -9.70 18.93 -21.30
CA GLY A 485 -10.06 18.73 -19.89
C GLY A 485 -10.51 17.28 -19.65
N MET A 486 -10.50 16.85 -18.40
CA MET A 486 -10.91 15.48 -18.05
C MET A 486 -12.43 15.26 -18.18
N GLN A 487 -13.24 16.31 -18.13
CA GLN A 487 -14.71 16.28 -18.13
C GLN A 487 -15.28 15.48 -16.95
N ILE A 488 -14.75 15.70 -15.74
CA ILE A 488 -15.17 15.00 -14.50
C ILE A 488 -16.49 15.53 -13.93
N ASN A 489 -17.47 15.80 -14.79
CA ASN A 489 -18.75 16.43 -14.47
C ASN A 489 -19.67 15.47 -13.70
N SER A 490 -19.59 15.46 -12.37
CA SER A 490 -20.32 14.49 -11.57
C SER A 490 -20.76 15.05 -10.22
N ASP A 491 -21.87 14.51 -9.72
CA ASP A 491 -22.26 14.70 -8.33
C ASP A 491 -21.37 13.84 -7.42
N ILE A 492 -20.82 14.48 -6.39
CA ILE A 492 -20.20 13.83 -5.24
C ILE A 492 -20.97 14.25 -3.98
N CYS A 493 -20.60 13.69 -2.84
CA CYS A 493 -21.08 14.15 -1.55
C CYS A 493 -19.92 14.74 -0.74
N ALA A 494 -20.16 15.83 -0.01
CA ALA A 494 -19.21 16.42 0.93
C ALA A 494 -19.95 17.20 2.01
N ARG A 495 -19.24 17.57 3.09
CA ARG A 495 -19.81 18.45 4.13
C ARG A 495 -20.07 19.85 3.56
N ASP A 496 -21.25 20.42 3.82
CA ASP A 496 -21.56 21.81 3.46
C ASP A 496 -21.07 22.80 4.51
N PHE A 497 -19.82 23.23 4.37
CA PHE A 497 -19.19 24.19 5.29
C PHE A 497 -19.85 25.57 5.30
N ASN A 498 -20.74 25.91 4.36
CA ASN A 498 -21.50 27.16 4.45
C ASN A 498 -22.52 27.15 5.59
N GLN A 499 -22.87 25.96 6.09
CA GLN A 499 -23.76 25.76 7.23
C GLN A 499 -23.00 25.55 8.55
N ALA A 500 -21.67 25.62 8.53
CA ALA A 500 -20.84 25.46 9.71
C ALA A 500 -20.79 26.75 10.55
N THR A 501 -20.82 26.59 11.87
CA THR A 501 -20.56 27.65 12.85
C THR A 501 -19.06 28.01 12.92
N GLU A 502 -18.71 29.18 13.46
CA GLU A 502 -17.30 29.58 13.66
C GLU A 502 -16.51 28.54 14.49
N ASP A 503 -17.12 27.99 15.52
CA ASP A 503 -16.52 26.93 16.35
C ASP A 503 -16.31 25.63 15.57
N GLU A 504 -17.21 25.27 14.64
CA GLU A 504 -17.06 24.08 13.78
C GLU A 504 -15.97 24.26 12.74
N LEU A 505 -15.83 25.47 12.20
CA LEU A 505 -14.74 25.80 11.28
C LEU A 505 -13.38 25.80 12.01
N ALA A 506 -13.33 26.26 13.25
CA ALA A 506 -12.13 26.26 14.08
C ALA A 506 -11.62 24.85 14.43
N LEU A 507 -12.51 23.84 14.47
CA LEU A 507 -12.14 22.43 14.66
C LEU A 507 -11.40 21.82 13.44
N ILE A 508 -11.62 22.40 12.26
CA ILE A 508 -11.07 21.94 10.98
C ILE A 508 -9.79 22.72 10.64
N ASP A 509 -9.68 23.95 11.15
CA ASP A 509 -8.54 24.83 10.94
C ASP A 509 -7.31 24.44 11.80
N ASP A 510 -6.31 23.85 11.14
CA ASP A 510 -5.00 23.52 11.71
C ASP A 510 -4.20 24.78 12.15
N THR A 511 -4.55 25.97 11.68
CA THR A 511 -3.65 27.13 11.83
C THR A 511 -3.62 27.74 13.24
N THR A 512 -4.57 27.43 14.11
CA THR A 512 -4.72 28.12 15.41
C THR A 512 -4.00 27.42 16.56
N GLY A 513 -3.62 26.14 16.44
CA GLY A 513 -2.80 25.41 17.41
C GLY A 513 -3.38 25.21 18.82
N ASP A 514 -4.54 25.78 19.13
CA ASP A 514 -5.11 25.88 20.49
C ASP A 514 -6.62 25.58 20.48
N GLN A 515 -7.01 24.31 20.34
CA GLN A 515 -8.43 23.89 20.34
C GLN A 515 -8.63 22.49 20.95
N SER A 516 -8.08 22.24 22.14
CA SER A 516 -8.43 21.04 22.91
C SER A 516 -9.83 21.13 23.53
N SER A 517 -10.31 22.35 23.84
CA SER A 517 -11.59 22.62 24.49
C SER A 517 -12.82 22.35 23.61
N LEU A 518 -12.78 22.66 22.31
CA LEU A 518 -13.94 22.48 21.42
C LEU A 518 -14.26 20.99 21.13
N TYR A 519 -13.26 20.10 21.16
CA TYR A 519 -13.48 18.67 20.99
C TYR A 519 -14.28 18.06 22.15
N GLU A 520 -14.05 18.51 23.39
CA GLU A 520 -14.76 17.98 24.55
C GLU A 520 -16.23 18.41 24.60
N VAL A 521 -16.54 19.58 24.04
CA VAL A 521 -17.91 20.12 23.98
C VAL A 521 -18.79 19.38 22.95
N LYS A 522 -18.21 18.70 21.95
CA LYS A 522 -18.96 18.07 20.84
C LYS A 522 -18.63 16.58 20.61
N LYS A 523 -18.21 15.87 21.65
CA LYS A 523 -17.92 14.43 21.62
C LYS A 523 -19.17 13.64 21.17
N GLY A 524 -19.12 13.02 19.98
CA GLY A 524 -20.07 11.99 19.55
C GLY A 524 -21.09 12.37 18.45
N GLN A 525 -20.91 13.44 17.69
CA GLN A 525 -21.80 13.74 16.55
C GLN A 525 -21.01 14.20 15.32
N ASP A 526 -20.77 13.28 14.38
CA ASP A 526 -20.33 13.62 13.01
C ASP A 526 -21.41 14.37 12.20
N ASP A 527 -22.56 14.68 12.80
CA ASP A 527 -23.76 15.21 12.13
C ASP A 527 -23.86 16.76 12.13
N PHE A 528 -22.88 17.49 12.69
CA PHE A 528 -23.00 18.95 12.83
C PHE A 528 -23.00 19.70 11.50
N ILE A 529 -22.21 19.25 10.54
CA ILE A 529 -22.16 19.84 9.20
C ILE A 529 -22.77 18.82 8.23
N PRO A 530 -23.95 19.11 7.65
CA PRO A 530 -24.67 18.13 6.86
C PRO A 530 -23.86 17.71 5.64
N LEU A 531 -23.89 16.42 5.36
CA LEU A 531 -23.39 15.87 4.10
C LEU A 531 -24.39 16.23 2.99
N GLN A 532 -23.90 16.84 1.92
CA GLN A 532 -24.71 17.31 0.81
C GLN A 532 -24.08 16.96 -0.52
N GLU A 533 -24.96 16.63 -1.47
CA GLU A 533 -24.61 16.49 -2.88
C GLU A 533 -24.03 17.78 -3.46
N ARG A 534 -22.92 17.63 -4.18
CA ARG A 534 -22.16 18.73 -4.76
C ARG A 534 -21.73 18.36 -6.17
N TRP A 535 -22.12 19.22 -7.11
CA TRP A 535 -21.66 19.14 -8.49
C TRP A 535 -20.18 19.54 -8.59
N VAL A 536 -19.37 18.65 -9.17
CA VAL A 536 -17.95 18.87 -9.44
C VAL A 536 -17.68 18.85 -10.93
N THR A 537 -16.85 19.78 -11.41
CA THR A 537 -16.42 19.89 -12.81
C THR A 537 -14.92 20.13 -12.88
N ASP A 538 -14.37 20.12 -14.10
CA ASP A 538 -12.97 20.46 -14.35
C ASP A 538 -12.58 21.83 -13.80
N GLY A 539 -11.32 21.96 -13.38
CA GLY A 539 -10.74 23.22 -12.93
C GLY A 539 -9.22 23.15 -12.84
N ALA A 540 -8.55 24.31 -12.90
CA ALA A 540 -7.08 24.37 -12.84
C ALA A 540 -6.52 24.20 -11.41
N ASN A 541 -7.40 24.25 -10.39
CA ASN A 541 -7.03 24.17 -8.98
C ASN A 541 -8.15 23.53 -8.15
N ILE A 542 -8.61 22.34 -8.54
CA ILE A 542 -9.64 21.60 -7.81
C ILE A 542 -8.99 20.81 -6.66
N SER A 543 -9.67 20.67 -5.52
CA SER A 543 -9.22 19.78 -4.43
C SER A 543 -8.98 18.37 -4.95
N PHE A 544 -7.86 17.74 -4.55
CA PHE A 544 -7.54 16.36 -4.93
C PHE A 544 -8.69 15.40 -4.58
N GLY A 545 -9.26 15.51 -3.38
CA GLY A 545 -10.36 14.63 -2.97
C GLY A 545 -11.60 14.76 -3.86
N TYR A 546 -11.94 15.98 -4.27
CA TYR A 546 -13.09 16.22 -5.16
C TYR A 546 -12.83 15.72 -6.57
N ALA A 547 -11.64 15.99 -7.11
CA ALA A 547 -11.23 15.49 -8.42
C ALA A 547 -11.24 13.96 -8.46
N LEU A 548 -10.72 13.31 -7.41
CA LEU A 548 -10.69 11.85 -7.30
C LEU A 548 -12.09 11.26 -7.21
N ALA A 549 -12.93 11.78 -6.29
CA ALA A 549 -14.30 11.31 -6.12
C ALA A 549 -15.11 11.41 -7.42
N ALA A 550 -14.99 12.53 -8.15
CA ALA A 550 -15.68 12.72 -9.42
C ALA A 550 -15.13 11.83 -10.54
N THR A 551 -13.81 11.62 -10.62
CA THR A 551 -13.18 10.71 -11.60
C THR A 551 -13.61 9.26 -11.38
N VAL A 552 -13.67 8.82 -10.12
CA VAL A 552 -14.13 7.49 -9.74
C VAL A 552 -15.61 7.31 -10.06
N GLU A 553 -16.44 8.30 -9.76
CA GLU A 553 -17.87 8.27 -10.10
C GLU A 553 -18.09 8.11 -11.60
N GLN A 554 -17.36 8.87 -12.41
CA GLN A 554 -17.39 8.77 -13.87
C GLN A 554 -16.93 7.39 -14.37
N THR A 555 -15.88 6.83 -13.76
CA THR A 555 -15.38 5.48 -14.09
C THR A 555 -16.44 4.40 -13.81
N ILE A 556 -17.15 4.51 -12.68
CA ILE A 556 -18.24 3.59 -12.34
C ILE A 556 -19.43 3.75 -13.29
N ASN A 557 -19.79 5.00 -13.60
CA ASN A 557 -20.89 5.30 -14.51
C ASN A 557 -20.61 4.80 -15.94
N ALA A 558 -19.38 4.95 -16.42
CA ALA A 558 -18.93 4.37 -17.68
C ALA A 558 -19.06 2.84 -17.67
N TRP A 559 -18.61 2.18 -16.58
CA TRP A 559 -18.75 0.73 -16.46
C TRP A 559 -20.22 0.28 -16.47
N PHE A 560 -21.11 0.97 -15.76
CA PHE A 560 -22.54 0.66 -15.80
C PHE A 560 -23.14 0.83 -17.20
N LYS A 561 -22.78 1.91 -17.90
CA LYS A 561 -23.21 2.17 -19.28
C LYS A 561 -22.74 1.05 -20.22
N ASP A 562 -21.46 0.70 -20.17
CA ASP A 562 -20.84 -0.31 -21.05
C ASP A 562 -21.42 -1.71 -20.83
N ASN A 563 -21.94 -1.98 -19.62
CA ASN A 563 -22.57 -3.26 -19.27
C ASN A 563 -24.11 -3.23 -19.34
N GLY A 564 -24.71 -2.15 -19.85
CA GLY A 564 -26.17 -2.04 -20.02
C GLY A 564 -26.96 -2.00 -18.71
N LEU A 565 -26.33 -1.57 -17.61
CA LEU A 565 -26.93 -1.53 -16.27
C LEU A 565 -27.51 -0.14 -16.00
N SER A 566 -28.75 0.10 -16.40
CA SER A 566 -29.42 1.40 -16.24
C SER A 566 -30.39 1.51 -15.06
N ASP A 567 -30.67 0.42 -14.35
CA ASP A 567 -31.57 0.43 -13.17
C ASP A 567 -30.89 1.13 -11.98
N PRO A 568 -31.37 2.30 -11.53
CA PRO A 568 -30.76 3.04 -10.43
C PRO A 568 -30.71 2.24 -9.11
N ARG A 569 -31.70 1.38 -8.84
CA ARG A 569 -31.72 0.57 -7.62
C ARG A 569 -30.63 -0.49 -7.63
N LEU A 570 -30.40 -1.09 -8.79
CA LEU A 570 -29.31 -2.04 -8.96
C LEU A 570 -27.95 -1.36 -8.85
N GLN A 571 -27.77 -0.19 -9.46
CA GLN A 571 -26.54 0.60 -9.35
C GLN A 571 -26.24 0.99 -7.89
N GLU A 572 -27.25 1.46 -7.16
CA GLU A 572 -27.12 1.80 -5.73
C GLU A 572 -26.74 0.58 -4.88
N LYS A 573 -27.36 -0.57 -5.17
CA LYS A 573 -27.02 -1.84 -4.51
C LYS A 573 -25.57 -2.25 -4.79
N LEU A 574 -25.10 -2.15 -6.04
CA LEU A 574 -23.72 -2.48 -6.43
C LEU A 574 -22.71 -1.49 -5.84
N LYS A 575 -23.10 -0.23 -5.64
CA LYS A 575 -22.32 0.79 -4.92
C LYS A 575 -22.23 0.54 -3.41
N GLY A 576 -23.00 -0.42 -2.88
CA GLY A 576 -23.02 -0.79 -1.45
C GLY A 576 -23.99 0.04 -0.61
N GLY A 577 -24.93 0.77 -1.24
CA GLY A 577 -25.94 1.56 -0.53
C GLY A 577 -25.39 2.75 0.25
N ARG A 578 -24.17 3.22 -0.07
CA ARG A 578 -23.54 4.40 0.54
C ARG A 578 -23.19 5.44 -0.52
N PRO A 579 -23.30 6.74 -0.20
CA PRO A 579 -22.95 7.82 -1.13
C PRO A 579 -21.45 7.90 -1.39
N ASN A 580 -21.08 8.51 -2.52
CA ASN A 580 -19.71 8.92 -2.84
C ASN A 580 -19.33 10.18 -2.04
N CYS A 581 -19.31 10.06 -0.71
CA CYS A 581 -18.89 11.15 0.17
C CYS A 581 -17.37 11.17 0.35
N ILE A 582 -16.79 12.36 0.28
CA ILE A 582 -15.38 12.63 0.55
C ILE A 582 -15.25 13.73 1.62
N GLN A 583 -14.26 13.61 2.50
CA GLN A 583 -13.90 14.65 3.45
C GLN A 583 -12.38 14.78 3.62
N ALA A 584 -11.95 15.92 4.15
CA ALA A 584 -10.56 16.24 4.44
C ALA A 584 -10.47 17.04 5.75
N GLY A 585 -9.35 16.92 6.46
CA GLY A 585 -9.07 17.77 7.63
C GLY A 585 -9.64 17.32 8.97
N MET A 586 -10.40 16.22 9.02
CA MET A 586 -11.07 15.80 10.26
C MET A 586 -10.13 15.17 11.31
N GLY A 587 -8.96 14.67 10.90
CA GLY A 587 -8.00 14.02 11.80
C GLY A 587 -7.68 12.59 11.40
N TYR A 588 -7.45 11.73 12.39
CA TYR A 588 -7.27 10.30 12.17
C TYR A 588 -8.33 9.49 12.92
N LYS A 589 -8.90 8.48 12.26
CA LYS A 589 -9.92 7.64 12.88
C LYS A 589 -9.32 6.72 13.95
N ALA A 590 -9.98 6.66 15.09
CA ALA A 590 -9.78 5.62 16.09
C ALA A 590 -10.76 4.48 15.80
N ARG A 591 -10.22 3.34 15.38
CA ARG A 591 -10.98 2.11 15.11
C ARG A 591 -11.03 1.19 16.33
N PRO A 592 -11.98 0.23 16.38
CA PRO A 592 -11.90 -0.90 17.31
C PRO A 592 -10.55 -1.61 17.28
N LEU A 593 -10.08 -2.02 18.47
CA LEU A 593 -8.79 -2.68 18.66
C LEU A 593 -8.86 -4.20 18.55
N ASN A 594 -9.96 -4.75 18.02
CA ASN A 594 -10.06 -6.19 17.82
C ASN A 594 -8.97 -6.69 16.87
N GLY A 595 -8.24 -7.73 17.26
CA GLY A 595 -7.10 -8.28 16.53
C GLY A 595 -5.86 -7.37 16.47
N VAL A 596 -5.80 -6.28 17.24
CA VAL A 596 -4.70 -5.29 17.15
C VAL A 596 -3.32 -5.92 17.36
N TRP A 597 -3.24 -6.99 18.14
CA TRP A 597 -2.00 -7.73 18.35
C TRP A 597 -1.35 -8.17 17.01
N ALA A 598 -2.15 -8.51 16.00
CA ALA A 598 -1.68 -9.00 14.69
C ALA A 598 -1.43 -7.89 13.67
N THR A 599 -1.29 -6.62 14.10
CA THR A 599 -1.28 -5.46 13.19
C THR A 599 -0.02 -4.60 13.26
N ALA A 600 1.04 -5.14 13.86
CA ALA A 600 2.33 -4.46 13.91
C ALA A 600 2.90 -4.20 12.50
N PRO A 601 3.66 -3.12 12.28
CA PRO A 601 3.99 -2.06 13.25
C PRO A 601 2.84 -1.06 13.49
N PHE A 602 2.91 -0.31 14.57
CA PHE A 602 1.84 0.55 15.09
C PHE A 602 2.01 2.02 14.70
N LEU A 603 0.94 2.78 14.99
CA LEU A 603 0.60 4.09 14.39
C LEU A 603 0.30 4.00 12.89
N HIS A 604 -0.33 5.04 12.36
CA HIS A 604 -0.73 5.07 10.96
C HIS A 604 0.46 4.96 9.99
N ASN A 605 1.67 5.29 10.42
CA ASN A 605 2.88 5.25 9.62
C ASN A 605 3.84 4.11 9.98
N GLY A 606 3.44 3.15 10.84
CA GLY A 606 4.29 2.00 11.17
C GLY A 606 5.59 2.36 11.90
N SER A 607 5.59 3.47 12.64
CA SER A 607 6.78 4.03 13.30
C SER A 607 7.07 3.46 14.70
N VAL A 608 6.28 2.49 15.15
CA VAL A 608 6.42 1.85 16.47
C VAL A 608 6.34 0.33 16.32
N ALA A 609 7.40 -0.39 16.72
CA ALA A 609 7.52 -1.82 16.43
C ALA A 609 6.53 -2.72 17.21
N SER A 610 6.23 -2.36 18.47
CA SER A 610 5.46 -3.20 19.39
C SER A 610 4.41 -2.41 20.18
N LEU A 611 3.35 -3.09 20.66
CA LEU A 611 2.35 -2.44 21.51
C LEU A 611 2.95 -1.99 22.84
N ARG A 612 3.95 -2.71 23.38
CA ARG A 612 4.65 -2.25 24.59
C ARG A 612 5.39 -0.93 24.34
N ASP A 613 6.07 -0.76 23.20
CA ASP A 613 6.72 0.51 22.86
C ASP A 613 5.70 1.64 22.64
N LEU A 614 4.52 1.30 22.11
CA LEU A 614 3.45 2.28 21.90
C LEU A 614 2.89 2.80 23.22
N LEU A 615 2.52 1.90 24.12
CA LEU A 615 1.75 2.18 25.33
C LEU A 615 2.64 2.58 26.51
N CYS A 616 3.79 1.92 26.66
CA CYS A 616 4.64 2.01 27.85
C CYS A 616 6.12 2.02 27.48
N PRO A 617 6.58 2.99 26.66
CA PRO A 617 7.97 3.08 26.26
C PRO A 617 8.90 3.26 27.46
N VAL A 618 10.10 2.68 27.37
CA VAL A 618 11.14 2.81 28.41
C VAL A 618 11.47 4.28 28.64
N ASN A 619 11.43 4.73 29.88
CA ASN A 619 11.62 6.15 30.26
C ASN A 619 10.65 7.12 29.57
N GLY A 620 9.51 6.65 29.07
CA GLY A 620 8.54 7.48 28.33
C GLY A 620 8.96 7.80 26.89
N GLN A 621 10.04 7.22 26.36
CA GLN A 621 10.57 7.52 25.02
C GLN A 621 10.58 6.30 24.11
N ARG A 622 9.93 6.42 22.94
CA ARG A 622 9.94 5.38 21.90
C ARG A 622 11.32 5.33 21.22
N PRO A 623 11.78 4.15 20.76
CA PRO A 623 13.00 4.03 19.97
C PRO A 623 12.97 4.96 18.74
N GLN A 624 14.10 5.60 18.43
CA GLN A 624 14.21 6.52 17.29
C GLN A 624 14.29 5.77 15.96
N TYR A 625 14.94 4.60 15.94
CA TYR A 625 15.07 3.79 14.74
C TYR A 625 14.27 2.50 14.88
N VAL A 626 13.57 2.11 13.82
CA VAL A 626 12.81 0.85 13.75
C VAL A 626 13.30 0.03 12.55
N GLN A 627 13.59 -1.25 12.78
CA GLN A 627 13.89 -2.20 11.72
C GLN A 627 12.58 -2.75 11.16
N LEU A 628 12.41 -2.66 9.83
CA LEU A 628 11.30 -3.26 9.10
C LEU A 628 11.81 -4.28 8.06
N GLY A 629 10.97 -5.24 7.71
CA GLY A 629 11.26 -6.34 6.77
C GLY A 629 11.49 -7.70 7.42
N SER A 630 11.76 -7.73 8.73
CA SER A 630 11.71 -8.97 9.52
C SER A 630 10.25 -9.30 9.84
N ILE A 631 9.89 -10.57 9.75
CA ILE A 631 8.57 -11.10 10.08
C ILE A 631 8.60 -11.89 11.40
N VAL A 632 9.75 -11.94 12.09
CA VAL A 632 9.84 -12.53 13.43
C VAL A 632 8.99 -11.75 14.44
N TYR A 633 8.05 -12.45 15.08
CA TYR A 633 7.10 -11.87 16.03
C TYR A 633 7.58 -11.95 17.47
N ASP A 634 7.43 -10.85 18.21
CA ASP A 634 7.68 -10.77 19.64
C ASP A 634 6.36 -10.92 20.42
N ILE A 635 6.10 -12.13 20.94
CA ILE A 635 4.89 -12.40 21.73
C ILE A 635 4.84 -11.66 23.06
N LYS A 636 5.99 -11.24 23.60
CA LYS A 636 6.08 -10.60 24.92
C LYS A 636 5.72 -9.12 24.82
N ASN A 637 6.21 -8.44 23.78
CA ASN A 637 5.96 -7.02 23.54
C ASN A 637 4.81 -6.77 22.54
N MET A 638 4.36 -7.84 21.85
CA MET A 638 3.32 -7.86 20.83
C MET A 638 3.63 -6.95 19.64
N GLY A 639 4.49 -7.44 18.75
CA GLY A 639 4.78 -6.81 17.47
C GLY A 639 6.05 -7.32 16.80
N VAL A 640 6.68 -6.47 15.99
CA VAL A 640 7.89 -6.83 15.23
C VAL A 640 9.09 -6.91 16.17
N LYS A 641 9.76 -8.05 16.21
CA LYS A 641 10.95 -8.23 17.05
C LYS A 641 12.10 -7.35 16.54
N GLN A 642 12.58 -6.45 17.40
CA GLN A 642 13.73 -5.59 17.10
C GLN A 642 15.05 -6.26 17.55
N PRO A 643 16.14 -6.18 16.76
CA PRO A 643 17.41 -6.74 17.19
C PRO A 643 18.05 -5.95 18.33
N GLU A 644 18.78 -6.66 19.18
CA GLU A 644 19.52 -6.03 20.28
C GLU A 644 20.56 -5.03 19.73
N GLY A 645 20.62 -3.84 20.31
CA GLY A 645 21.56 -2.81 19.89
C GLY A 645 21.25 -2.14 18.55
N PHE A 646 20.07 -2.39 17.95
CA PHE A 646 19.69 -1.89 16.62
C PHE A 646 19.87 -0.37 16.45
N GLN A 647 19.65 0.43 17.50
CA GLN A 647 19.85 1.89 17.41
C GLN A 647 21.27 2.28 16.94
N LYS A 648 22.31 1.55 17.37
CA LYS A 648 23.70 1.78 16.94
C LYS A 648 23.93 1.29 15.50
N THR A 649 23.32 0.17 15.14
CA THR A 649 23.35 -0.37 13.77
C THR A 649 22.72 0.62 12.79
N ALA A 650 21.53 1.12 13.10
CA ALA A 650 20.83 2.13 12.30
C ALA A 650 21.69 3.38 12.09
N GLN A 651 22.27 3.96 13.16
CA GLN A 651 23.14 5.13 13.08
C GLN A 651 24.34 4.92 12.14
N LYS A 652 24.96 3.72 12.17
CA LYS A 652 26.09 3.37 11.29
C LYS A 652 25.71 3.46 9.81
N TYR A 653 24.55 2.95 9.40
CA TYR A 653 24.11 2.96 8.00
C TYR A 653 23.56 4.33 7.58
N LEU A 654 22.72 4.95 8.42
CA LEU A 654 22.15 6.28 8.14
C LEU A 654 23.23 7.37 8.01
N SER A 655 24.34 7.28 8.76
CA SER A 655 25.48 8.20 8.60
C SER A 655 26.14 8.18 7.21
N LYS A 656 25.87 7.13 6.42
CA LYS A 656 26.31 6.97 5.02
C LYS A 656 25.21 7.25 4.00
N GLY A 657 24.00 7.62 4.45
CA GLY A 657 22.82 7.76 3.60
C GLY A 657 22.20 6.42 3.16
N GLU A 658 22.51 5.32 3.86
CA GLU A 658 21.98 3.99 3.56
C GLU A 658 20.73 3.73 4.40
N LEU A 659 19.57 3.59 3.74
CA LEU A 659 18.27 3.30 4.38
C LEU A 659 18.00 1.80 4.55
N TYR A 660 18.86 0.97 3.99
CA TYR A 660 18.83 -0.48 4.15
C TYR A 660 20.18 -0.93 4.69
N ASP A 661 20.18 -1.89 5.61
CA ASP A 661 21.43 -2.49 6.07
C ASP A 661 22.00 -3.47 5.03
N ASP A 662 23.15 -4.07 5.34
CA ASP A 662 23.83 -5.04 4.49
C ASP A 662 23.07 -6.38 4.37
N GLN A 663 22.09 -6.62 5.24
CA GLN A 663 21.19 -7.76 5.19
C GLN A 663 19.90 -7.46 4.41
N GLY A 664 19.68 -6.21 4.00
CA GLY A 664 18.52 -5.78 3.23
C GLY A 664 17.31 -5.38 4.07
N TYR A 665 17.43 -5.28 5.39
CA TYR A 665 16.36 -4.76 6.24
C TYR A 665 16.28 -3.23 6.17
N PHE A 666 15.07 -2.70 6.21
CA PHE A 666 14.83 -1.25 6.13
C PHE A 666 14.99 -0.58 7.50
N ILE A 667 15.67 0.56 7.52
CA ILE A 667 15.88 1.38 8.70
C ILE A 667 14.95 2.59 8.63
N LEU A 668 13.91 2.57 9.44
CA LEU A 668 12.99 3.69 9.60
C LEU A 668 13.54 4.69 10.63
N ASP A 669 13.80 5.93 10.22
CA ASP A 669 14.18 7.04 11.10
C ASP A 669 12.97 7.90 11.46
N THR A 670 12.59 7.88 12.74
CA THR A 670 11.39 8.58 13.24
C THR A 670 11.60 10.08 13.49
N SER A 671 12.80 10.61 13.21
CA SER A 671 13.04 12.06 13.20
C SER A 671 12.63 12.72 11.87
N VAL A 672 12.39 11.93 10.83
CA VAL A 672 11.97 12.41 9.50
C VAL A 672 10.46 12.65 9.51
N ARG A 673 10.02 13.81 9.01
CA ARG A 673 8.59 14.08 8.79
C ARG A 673 8.02 13.08 7.78
N GLY A 674 6.86 12.51 8.06
CA GLY A 674 6.30 11.33 7.41
C GLY A 674 6.56 10.05 8.22
N ASN A 675 7.60 10.02 9.05
CA ASN A 675 7.98 8.87 9.89
C ASN A 675 7.86 9.16 11.39
N LEU A 676 7.33 10.32 11.82
CA LEU A 676 7.31 10.68 13.23
C LEU A 676 6.57 9.64 14.06
N ASN A 677 7.16 9.27 15.20
CA ASN A 677 6.56 8.36 16.18
C ASN A 677 5.95 9.11 17.39
N THR A 678 5.65 10.39 17.22
CA THR A 678 5.04 11.24 18.24
C THR A 678 3.55 10.97 18.39
N GLY A 679 2.92 11.55 19.42
CA GLY A 679 1.49 11.46 19.63
C GLY A 679 1.00 10.11 20.17
N HIS A 680 -0.28 10.05 20.54
CA HIS A 680 -0.87 8.88 21.18
C HIS A 680 -0.04 8.40 22.40
N HIS A 681 0.39 9.32 23.26
CA HIS A 681 1.20 9.03 24.45
C HIS A 681 0.37 8.94 25.72
N PHE A 682 0.77 8.02 26.59
CA PHE A 682 0.37 7.96 28.00
C PHE A 682 1.49 8.54 28.85
N SER A 683 1.27 9.70 29.49
CA SER A 683 2.34 10.50 30.09
C SER A 683 1.96 11.09 31.46
N GLU A 684 2.96 11.46 32.26
CA GLU A 684 2.80 12.24 33.49
C GLU A 684 2.32 13.66 33.22
N GLU A 685 2.49 14.13 31.98
CA GLU A 685 2.00 15.43 31.51
C GLU A 685 0.49 15.45 31.22
N TYR A 686 -0.21 14.34 31.42
CA TYR A 686 -1.65 14.28 31.21
C TYR A 686 -2.38 15.07 32.29
N ASP A 687 -3.05 16.14 31.88
CA ASP A 687 -4.02 16.89 32.69
C ASP A 687 -5.35 16.95 31.93
N PRO A 688 -6.44 16.37 32.45
CA PRO A 688 -7.75 16.45 31.80
C PRO A 688 -8.28 17.89 31.69
N ASN A 689 -7.80 18.84 32.51
CA ASN A 689 -8.23 20.24 32.46
C ASN A 689 -7.37 21.08 31.51
N THR A 690 -6.16 20.61 31.19
CA THR A 690 -5.20 21.30 30.32
C THR A 690 -4.64 20.32 29.28
N PRO A 691 -5.44 19.87 28.30
CA PRO A 691 -5.02 18.81 27.39
C PRO A 691 -3.82 19.25 26.53
N LYS A 692 -2.77 18.44 26.54
CA LYS A 692 -1.56 18.65 25.73
C LYS A 692 -1.64 17.85 24.42
N SER A 693 -1.19 18.46 23.32
CA SER A 693 -1.11 17.79 22.02
C SER A 693 -0.34 16.49 22.13
N GLY A 694 -0.93 15.39 21.64
CA GLY A 694 -0.31 14.08 21.60
C GLY A 694 -0.33 13.29 22.90
N VAL A 695 -0.80 13.86 24.01
CA VAL A 695 -0.95 13.17 25.29
C VAL A 695 -2.43 12.81 25.48
N ILE A 696 -2.73 11.52 25.37
CA ILE A 696 -4.12 11.01 25.31
C ILE A 696 -4.60 10.39 26.63
N GLY A 697 -3.70 10.15 27.58
CA GLY A 697 -4.04 9.55 28.86
C GLY A 697 -2.89 9.61 29.87
N PRO A 698 -3.17 9.28 31.14
CA PRO A 698 -2.16 9.26 32.19
C PRO A 698 -1.15 8.14 31.96
N LYS A 699 0.10 8.36 32.39
CA LYS A 699 1.15 7.34 32.33
C LYS A 699 0.69 6.04 32.99
N LEU A 700 0.73 4.95 32.22
CA LEU A 700 0.44 3.62 32.72
C LEU A 700 1.64 3.09 33.53
N ASN A 701 1.37 2.51 34.70
CA ASN A 701 2.41 1.79 35.43
C ASN A 701 2.67 0.41 34.78
N PRO A 702 3.77 -0.28 35.11
CA PRO A 702 4.12 -1.56 34.49
C PRO A 702 3.02 -2.62 34.61
N ALA A 703 2.34 -2.72 35.75
CA ALA A 703 1.27 -3.70 35.96
C ALA A 703 0.03 -3.39 35.11
N GLN A 704 -0.35 -2.12 35.00
CA GLN A 704 -1.43 -1.69 34.09
C GLN A 704 -1.07 -1.98 32.63
N CYS A 705 0.19 -1.80 32.26
CA CYS A 705 0.67 -2.09 30.92
C CYS A 705 0.55 -3.58 30.59
N ASP A 706 1.07 -4.44 31.47
CA ASP A 706 1.02 -5.88 31.29
C ASP A 706 -0.42 -6.39 31.27
N ALA A 707 -1.28 -5.85 32.15
CA ALA A 707 -2.71 -6.13 32.16
C ALA A 707 -3.39 -5.74 30.83
N LEU A 708 -3.13 -4.53 30.34
CA LEU A 708 -3.70 -4.06 29.08
C LEU A 708 -3.23 -4.90 27.90
N LEU A 709 -1.94 -5.24 27.81
CA LEU A 709 -1.41 -6.12 26.77
C LEU A 709 -2.06 -7.51 26.83
N GLU A 710 -2.28 -8.06 28.02
CA GLU A 710 -2.99 -9.34 28.19
C GLU A 710 -4.43 -9.26 27.71
N TYR A 711 -5.14 -8.16 28.02
CA TYR A 711 -6.49 -7.93 27.52
C TYR A 711 -6.53 -7.80 25.98
N LEU A 712 -5.57 -7.12 25.37
CA LEU A 712 -5.50 -6.96 23.92
C LEU A 712 -5.26 -8.29 23.16
N LYS A 713 -4.87 -9.38 23.85
CA LYS A 713 -4.86 -10.74 23.26
C LYS A 713 -6.26 -11.33 23.13
N THR A 714 -7.22 -10.83 23.91
CA THR A 714 -8.58 -11.37 23.99
C THR A 714 -9.53 -10.78 22.95
N ILE A 715 -9.18 -9.63 22.36
CA ILE A 715 -10.02 -8.90 21.39
C ILE A 715 -9.45 -8.95 19.99
#